data_AF-A0A2Z6SD03-F1
#
_entry.id   AF-A0A2Z6SD03-F1
#
_cell.length_a   1.000
_cell.length_b   1.000
_cell.length_c   1.000
_cell.angle_alpha   90.00
_cell.angle_beta   90.00
_cell.angle_gamma   90.00
#
_symmetry.space_group_name_H-M   'P 1'
#
loop_
_entity.id
_entity.type
_entity.pdbx_description
1 polymer ?
#
loop_
_entity_poly.entity_id
_entity_poly.type
_entity_poly.pdbx_seq_one_letter_code
_entity_poly.pdbx_strand_id
1 'polypeptide(L)'
;MAPEPIKGSTQQHSQIKQKEEQKRKDLRSKDVIVTNIDPRDAKTSDNWVPRHPELIRLTGKHPFNCEAPLPLLMEQGFTTPGSLHYVRNHGAVPKINWDTHRLIVDGLVPNTLNLSMDDIIKMPYREFPVTLVCAGNRRKELNMIKQTKGFNWGMSGVSTSIWRGVPLRHVLKLAGCSLDIDYEEPRYVCFAGADKLPNGYYGTSITLDWSMDDSRDIILAYRMNGEMLPPDHGYPLRVIVPGFIGGRMVKWLSRITVTNKESDSHYHFHDNRLFPPDVDAERADKEKERWWYNPDHIIYELNLNSAISSPAHDEHIPISSFVSDTEYTIKGYAYTGGGRKINRVEISLDDGKTWLLTNLDHPETKHPAFLKRSNKSIHRYWCWCFWSLNIPLHSFIGCSEIRVRAWDESNNTQPENPTWNLMGMMNNCHYRVKISTVTIEKEVALRFEHPIQAGSDPGGWMVKQEQPAAPPVSDEAPKDTFTMKQVEKHDNEEDCWIVIGNKVYDTTKFLNEHPGGAESILGNAGADATDEFNAIHSAKAKSMLANYYIGDLVEDSTKEPTSPKESKTTDEDSLKALNPKVWLSCPFIEKKVISHNSRIFRFGLQSDKHSLGLPVGNHIFVRASIDNKPLIRSYTPITASNDPPGYFDLLVKVYFKNEHPQFPNGGLMSQYLDSLNVGDKIEIKGPIGSFFYNGRGQYRYKSNNKSCKEIGMIAGGTGITPMYQVIRSALRDPEDPTKLSLIYANRTEEDILLRSELDDLAKNNPRFKIYYMLSRPPSNWELGSGYVTEEVIRKDISPSSPSHIVLLCGPTPMLDSCVPNLEKIGFSGDEIIRF
;
A
#
# COMPACT_ATOMS: atom_id res chain seq x y z
N MET A 1 -7.16 -27.58 72.94
CA MET A 1 -7.76 -26.28 72.57
C MET A 1 -7.71 -26.19 71.06
N ALA A 2 -8.86 -26.17 70.39
CA ALA A 2 -8.92 -25.89 68.95
C ALA A 2 -8.72 -24.38 68.73
N PRO A 3 -7.93 -23.93 67.73
CA PRO A 3 -7.89 -22.53 67.35
C PRO A 3 -9.03 -22.20 66.38
N GLU A 4 -9.70 -21.08 66.63
CA GLU A 4 -10.83 -20.56 65.85
C GLU A 4 -10.44 -20.17 64.41
N PRO A 5 -11.35 -20.31 63.42
CA PRO A 5 -11.11 -19.82 62.06
C PRO A 5 -11.32 -18.31 61.96
N ILE A 6 -10.30 -17.62 61.43
CA ILE A 6 -10.30 -16.19 61.11
C ILE A 6 -11.34 -15.91 60.00
N LYS A 7 -12.54 -15.48 60.40
CA LYS A 7 -13.56 -14.89 59.52
C LYS A 7 -13.14 -13.44 59.19
N GLY A 8 -12.31 -13.28 58.16
CA GLY A 8 -11.90 -11.93 57.69
C GLY A 8 -11.40 -11.83 56.24
N SER A 9 -11.05 -12.95 55.58
CA SER A 9 -10.40 -12.89 54.25
C SER A 9 -11.35 -12.74 53.07
N THR A 10 -12.62 -13.14 53.22
CA THR A 10 -13.57 -13.24 52.10
C THR A 10 -14.12 -11.89 51.65
N GLN A 11 -14.37 -10.97 52.59
CA GLN A 11 -14.83 -9.60 52.27
C GLN A 11 -13.72 -8.75 51.63
N GLN A 12 -12.47 -8.91 52.08
CA GLN A 12 -11.33 -8.18 51.51
C GLN A 12 -11.02 -8.66 50.08
N HIS A 13 -11.09 -9.97 49.82
CA HIS A 13 -10.97 -10.52 48.46
C HIS A 13 -12.14 -10.12 47.54
N SER A 14 -13.37 -10.05 48.07
CA SER A 14 -14.54 -9.56 47.35
C SER A 14 -14.41 -8.08 46.96
N GLN A 15 -13.95 -7.23 47.89
CA GLN A 15 -13.74 -5.81 47.62
C GLN A 15 -12.58 -5.55 46.65
N ILE A 16 -11.51 -6.35 46.70
CA ILE A 16 -10.41 -6.27 45.72
C ILE A 16 -10.91 -6.68 44.33
N LYS A 17 -11.65 -7.79 44.20
CA LYS A 17 -12.26 -8.21 42.93
C LYS A 17 -13.23 -7.17 42.39
N GLN A 18 -14.08 -6.59 43.23
CA GLN A 18 -15.01 -5.52 42.82
C GLN A 18 -14.28 -4.23 42.41
N LYS A 19 -13.18 -3.86 43.09
CA LYS A 19 -12.33 -2.72 42.70
C LYS A 19 -11.57 -2.97 41.39
N GLU A 20 -11.07 -4.18 41.18
CA GLU A 20 -10.45 -4.58 39.91
C GLU A 20 -11.47 -4.63 38.77
N GLU A 21 -12.69 -5.08 39.04
CA GLU A 21 -13.77 -5.12 38.08
C GLU A 21 -14.32 -3.74 37.74
N GLN A 22 -14.41 -2.84 38.74
CA GLN A 22 -14.72 -1.43 38.51
C GLN A 22 -13.61 -0.73 37.71
N LYS A 23 -12.33 -0.99 38.04
CA LYS A 23 -11.20 -0.45 37.26
C LYS A 23 -11.16 -0.98 35.82
N ARG A 24 -11.56 -2.23 35.60
CA ARG A 24 -11.79 -2.79 34.25
C ARG A 24 -12.96 -2.11 33.54
N LYS A 25 -14.06 -1.81 34.24
CA LYS A 25 -15.21 -1.06 33.69
C LYS A 25 -14.83 0.37 33.32
N ASP A 26 -14.02 1.05 34.14
CA ASP A 26 -13.57 2.42 33.87
C ASP A 26 -12.62 2.46 32.66
N LEU A 27 -11.74 1.45 32.50
CA LEU A 27 -10.93 1.27 31.29
C LEU A 27 -11.78 0.94 30.05
N ARG A 28 -12.82 0.10 30.20
CA ARG A 28 -13.81 -0.20 29.14
C ARG A 28 -14.67 1.00 28.75
N SER A 29 -14.93 1.94 29.67
CA SER A 29 -15.86 3.06 29.45
C SER A 29 -15.42 4.00 28.33
N LYS A 30 -14.13 3.98 27.96
CA LYS A 30 -13.56 4.74 26.82
C LYS A 30 -13.39 3.93 25.54
N ASP A 31 -13.45 2.59 25.61
CA ASP A 31 -13.30 1.74 24.43
C ASP A 31 -14.64 1.67 23.69
N VAL A 32 -14.75 2.38 22.56
CA VAL A 32 -15.85 2.17 21.62
C VAL A 32 -15.76 0.73 21.11
N ILE A 33 -16.71 -0.10 21.50
CA ILE A 33 -16.81 -1.48 21.01
C ILE A 33 -17.23 -1.42 19.54
N VAL A 34 -16.24 -1.57 18.67
CA VAL A 34 -16.49 -1.69 17.24
C VAL A 34 -16.76 -3.16 16.95
N THR A 35 -18.00 -3.49 16.61
CA THR A 35 -18.40 -4.85 16.22
C THR A 35 -18.61 -5.00 14.72
N ASN A 36 -18.92 -3.90 14.04
CA ASN A 36 -19.22 -3.91 12.60
C ASN A 36 -17.94 -3.91 11.77
N ILE A 37 -17.95 -4.71 10.70
CA ILE A 37 -16.90 -4.66 9.68
C ILE A 37 -17.14 -3.44 8.81
N ASP A 38 -16.10 -2.62 8.64
CA ASP A 38 -16.13 -1.48 7.74
C ASP A 38 -16.42 -1.96 6.30
N PRO A 39 -17.40 -1.38 5.58
CA PRO A 39 -17.72 -1.75 4.20
C PRO A 39 -16.51 -1.71 3.24
N ARG A 40 -15.49 -0.89 3.55
CA ARG A 40 -14.23 -0.80 2.81
C ARG A 40 -13.41 -2.09 2.90
N ASP A 41 -13.55 -2.86 3.99
CA ASP A 41 -12.85 -4.12 4.25
C ASP A 41 -13.62 -5.37 3.77
N ALA A 42 -14.89 -5.26 3.39
CA ALA A 42 -15.72 -6.40 3.00
C ALA A 42 -15.13 -7.30 1.90
N LYS A 43 -14.29 -6.73 1.01
CA LYS A 43 -13.61 -7.46 -0.09
C LYS A 43 -12.09 -7.64 0.14
N THR A 44 -11.59 -7.42 1.35
CA THR A 44 -10.18 -7.65 1.70
C THR A 44 -10.03 -8.95 2.50
N SER A 45 -8.79 -9.40 2.72
CA SER A 45 -8.48 -10.51 3.63
C SER A 45 -8.91 -10.26 5.08
N ASP A 46 -9.13 -8.98 5.42
CA ASP A 46 -9.41 -8.51 6.77
C ASP A 46 -10.92 -8.25 6.97
N ASN A 47 -11.79 -8.80 6.11
CA ASN A 47 -13.25 -8.67 6.14
C ASN A 47 -13.96 -9.23 7.40
N TRP A 48 -13.19 -9.53 8.44
CA TRP A 48 -13.60 -10.12 9.70
C TRP A 48 -13.04 -9.33 10.90
N VAL A 49 -12.21 -8.32 10.64
CA VAL A 49 -11.60 -7.46 11.67
C VAL A 49 -12.39 -6.15 11.74
N PRO A 50 -13.12 -5.89 12.85
CA PRO A 50 -13.83 -4.63 13.02
C PRO A 50 -12.84 -3.50 13.33
N ARG A 51 -13.06 -2.32 12.73
CA ARG A 51 -12.17 -1.15 12.82
C ARG A 51 -12.98 0.12 12.98
N HIS A 52 -12.50 1.02 13.84
CA HIS A 52 -13.20 2.27 14.10
C HIS A 52 -13.33 3.11 12.82
N PRO A 53 -14.53 3.62 12.47
CA PRO A 53 -14.78 4.27 11.18
C PRO A 53 -14.01 5.58 10.99
N GLU A 54 -13.74 6.29 12.09
CA GLU A 54 -13.02 7.57 12.10
C GLU A 54 -11.50 7.44 11.95
N LEU A 55 -10.95 6.21 11.93
CA LEU A 55 -9.53 6.01 11.67
C LEU A 55 -9.16 6.50 10.26
N ILE A 56 -8.10 7.30 10.18
CA ILE A 56 -7.57 7.81 8.92
C ILE A 56 -6.77 6.68 8.27
N ARG A 57 -7.25 6.16 7.13
CA ARG A 57 -6.61 5.07 6.40
C ARG A 57 -5.48 5.60 5.50
N LEU A 58 -4.25 5.18 5.77
CA LEU A 58 -3.04 5.73 5.13
C LEU A 58 -2.64 5.00 3.83
N THR A 59 -3.17 3.80 3.62
CA THR A 59 -2.87 2.91 2.48
C THR A 59 -4.15 2.53 1.71
N GLY A 60 -5.23 3.29 1.86
CA GLY A 60 -6.53 2.95 1.30
C GLY A 60 -7.14 1.73 1.99
N LYS A 61 -7.37 0.63 1.25
CA LYS A 61 -8.06 -0.57 1.77
C LYS A 61 -7.13 -1.61 2.40
N HIS A 62 -6.03 -1.96 1.72
CA HIS A 62 -5.16 -3.08 2.13
C HIS A 62 -3.72 -2.91 1.60
N PRO A 63 -2.66 -3.27 2.36
CA PRO A 63 -2.70 -3.69 3.77
C PRO A 63 -3.19 -2.57 4.67
N PHE A 64 -3.86 -2.89 5.79
CA PHE A 64 -4.46 -1.87 6.63
C PHE A 64 -3.41 -1.11 7.45
N ASN A 65 -3.29 0.19 7.21
CA ASN A 65 -2.47 1.09 7.99
C ASN A 65 -3.29 2.35 8.30
N CYS A 66 -3.32 2.75 9.56
CA CYS A 66 -4.13 3.87 9.99
C CYS A 66 -3.55 4.60 11.20
N GLU A 67 -3.97 5.84 11.37
CA GLU A 67 -3.80 6.61 12.60
C GLU A 67 -5.12 7.24 13.03
N ALA A 68 -5.24 7.58 14.32
CA ALA A 68 -6.38 8.34 14.81
C ALA A 68 -6.24 9.83 14.40
N PRO A 69 -7.34 10.52 14.09
CA PRO A 69 -7.34 11.98 14.02
C PRO A 69 -6.71 12.57 15.28
N LEU A 70 -5.80 13.54 15.13
CA LEU A 70 -5.04 14.07 16.26
C LEU A 70 -5.93 14.63 17.39
N PRO A 71 -6.97 15.44 17.11
CA PRO A 71 -7.87 15.92 18.17
C PRO A 71 -8.52 14.76 18.94
N LEU A 72 -9.07 13.78 18.21
CA LEU A 72 -9.68 12.60 18.79
C LEU A 72 -8.71 11.79 19.65
N LEU A 73 -7.45 11.61 19.20
CA LEU A 73 -6.41 10.92 19.96
C LEU A 73 -6.12 11.63 21.29
N MET A 74 -6.01 12.96 21.25
CA MET A 74 -5.69 13.76 22.45
C MET A 74 -6.86 13.83 23.44
N GLU A 75 -8.11 13.82 22.96
CA GLU A 75 -9.30 13.74 23.82
C GLU A 75 -9.32 12.48 24.70
N GLN A 76 -8.70 11.39 24.26
CA GLN A 76 -8.62 10.16 25.05
C GLN A 76 -7.68 10.28 26.26
N GLY A 77 -6.70 11.19 26.19
CA GLY A 77 -5.69 11.42 27.21
C GLY A 77 -4.62 10.32 27.24
N PHE A 78 -4.20 9.91 28.44
CA PHE A 78 -3.01 9.08 28.62
C PHE A 78 -3.06 7.71 27.96
N THR A 79 -4.22 7.03 28.01
CA THR A 79 -4.42 5.70 27.42
C THR A 79 -5.31 5.81 26.20
N THR A 80 -4.80 5.37 25.06
CA THR A 80 -5.54 5.25 23.80
C THR A 80 -6.44 4.00 23.83
N PRO A 81 -7.73 4.14 23.51
CA PRO A 81 -8.64 3.03 23.26
C PRO A 81 -8.06 2.04 22.24
N GLY A 82 -8.31 0.74 22.43
CA GLY A 82 -7.79 -0.31 21.54
C GLY A 82 -8.28 -0.15 20.10
N SER A 83 -9.49 0.37 19.93
CA SER A 83 -10.11 0.66 18.62
C SER A 83 -9.56 1.92 17.92
N LEU A 84 -8.91 2.82 18.66
CA LEU A 84 -8.27 4.03 18.13
C LEU A 84 -6.73 3.93 18.07
N HIS A 85 -6.14 2.90 18.68
CA HIS A 85 -4.71 2.68 18.63
C HIS A 85 -4.26 2.50 17.17
N TYR A 86 -3.24 3.26 16.75
CA TYR A 86 -2.75 3.21 15.37
C TYR A 86 -2.43 1.77 14.94
N VAL A 87 -2.72 1.44 13.69
CA VAL A 87 -2.45 0.10 13.13
C VAL A 87 -1.43 0.23 12.02
N ARG A 88 -0.40 -0.61 12.09
CA ARG A 88 0.54 -0.85 11.00
C ARG A 88 0.56 -2.34 10.69
N ASN A 89 0.03 -2.72 9.53
CA ASN A 89 0.12 -4.09 9.00
C ASN A 89 0.92 -4.07 7.69
N HIS A 90 1.83 -5.04 7.54
CA HIS A 90 2.54 -5.29 6.27
C HIS A 90 1.72 -6.14 5.30
N GLY A 91 0.68 -6.83 5.79
CA GLY A 91 -0.19 -7.70 5.00
C GLY A 91 -1.52 -7.99 5.71
N ALA A 92 -2.10 -9.15 5.41
CA ALA A 92 -3.34 -9.64 6.00
C ALA A 92 -3.19 -9.96 7.49
N VAL A 93 -4.23 -9.64 8.25
CA VAL A 93 -4.34 -10.06 9.66
C VAL A 93 -4.58 -11.57 9.70
N PRO A 94 -3.71 -12.36 10.35
CA PRO A 94 -3.92 -13.80 10.51
C PRO A 94 -5.15 -14.11 11.36
N LYS A 95 -5.98 -15.05 10.90
CA LYS A 95 -7.06 -15.65 11.69
C LYS A 95 -6.48 -16.74 12.59
N ILE A 96 -6.16 -16.40 13.83
CA ILE A 96 -5.54 -17.33 14.79
C ILE A 96 -6.56 -17.72 15.85
N ASN A 97 -6.57 -19.00 16.22
CA ASN A 97 -7.35 -19.53 17.34
C ASN A 97 -6.43 -19.74 18.56
N TRP A 98 -6.91 -19.35 19.75
CA TRP A 98 -6.21 -19.47 21.03
C TRP A 98 -5.72 -20.90 21.31
N ASP A 99 -6.61 -21.88 21.18
CA ASP A 99 -6.40 -23.26 21.60
C ASP A 99 -5.36 -23.99 20.74
N THR A 100 -5.27 -23.61 19.46
CA THR A 100 -4.36 -24.20 18.47
C THR A 100 -3.06 -23.42 18.31
N HIS A 101 -3.02 -22.16 18.74
CA HIS A 101 -1.81 -21.35 18.61
C HIS A 101 -0.70 -21.90 19.50
N ARG A 102 0.52 -21.90 18.97
CA ARG A 102 1.73 -22.36 19.66
C ARG A 102 2.84 -21.35 19.47
N LEU A 103 3.57 -21.10 20.55
CA LEU A 103 4.85 -20.39 20.52
C LEU A 103 5.98 -21.43 20.55
N ILE A 104 6.75 -21.50 19.48
CA ILE A 104 7.95 -22.32 19.41
C ILE A 104 9.16 -21.49 19.85
N VAL A 105 9.98 -22.02 20.77
CA VAL A 105 11.25 -21.40 21.19
C VAL A 105 12.39 -22.37 20.91
N ASP A 106 13.30 -22.02 20.01
CA ASP A 106 14.34 -22.93 19.52
C ASP A 106 15.65 -22.22 19.13
N GLY A 107 16.50 -22.91 18.37
CA GLY A 107 17.82 -22.43 17.96
C GLY A 107 18.91 -22.84 18.95
N LEU A 108 19.80 -21.90 19.28
CA LEU A 108 20.91 -22.07 20.21
C LEU A 108 20.43 -22.01 21.67
N VAL A 109 19.49 -22.88 22.01
CA VAL A 109 18.93 -23.05 23.37
C VAL A 109 19.08 -24.50 23.82
N PRO A 110 19.37 -24.76 25.11
CA PRO A 110 19.42 -26.13 25.64
C PRO A 110 18.08 -26.88 25.51
N ASN A 111 16.95 -26.19 25.72
CA ASN A 111 15.63 -26.79 25.73
C ASN A 111 14.74 -26.10 24.69
N THR A 112 14.41 -26.81 23.62
CA THR A 112 13.37 -26.35 22.68
C THR A 112 12.01 -26.41 23.36
N LEU A 113 11.25 -25.31 23.30
CA LEU A 113 9.92 -25.21 23.89
C LEU A 113 8.85 -25.15 22.79
N ASN A 114 7.68 -25.73 23.08
CA ASN A 114 6.48 -25.60 22.27
C ASN A 114 5.32 -25.30 23.22
N LEU A 115 5.04 -24.01 23.42
CA LEU A 115 4.13 -23.52 24.47
C LEU A 115 2.75 -23.24 23.88
N SER A 116 1.70 -23.72 24.52
CA SER A 116 0.33 -23.27 24.24
C SER A 116 0.06 -21.90 24.87
N MET A 117 -1.00 -21.23 24.45
CA MET A 117 -1.42 -19.99 25.10
C MET A 117 -1.78 -20.20 26.58
N ASP A 118 -2.34 -21.36 26.94
CA ASP A 118 -2.64 -21.73 28.32
C ASP A 118 -1.38 -21.91 29.18
N ASP A 119 -0.29 -22.41 28.60
CA ASP A 119 1.01 -22.48 29.28
C ASP A 119 1.56 -21.08 29.55
N ILE A 120 1.46 -20.19 28.55
CA ILE A 120 1.95 -18.81 28.64
C ILE A 120 1.19 -18.04 29.72
N ILE A 121 -0.15 -18.06 29.75
CA ILE A 121 -0.91 -17.25 30.71
C ILE A 121 -0.78 -17.71 32.16
N LYS A 122 -0.33 -18.95 32.40
CA LYS A 122 -0.03 -19.47 33.75
C LYS A 122 1.29 -18.92 34.30
N MET A 123 2.18 -18.41 33.45
CA MET A 123 3.46 -17.84 33.89
C MET A 123 3.27 -16.49 34.60
N PRO A 124 4.20 -16.09 35.50
CA PRO A 124 4.16 -14.77 36.12
C PRO A 124 4.20 -13.64 35.09
N TYR A 125 3.23 -12.73 35.15
CA TYR A 125 3.06 -11.63 34.19
C TYR A 125 3.44 -10.27 34.78
N ARG A 126 3.67 -9.29 33.89
CA ARG A 126 3.71 -7.85 34.19
C ARG A 126 2.54 -7.15 33.50
N GLU A 127 2.10 -6.05 34.08
CA GLU A 127 1.05 -5.18 33.52
C GLU A 127 1.42 -3.71 33.75
N PHE A 128 1.66 -2.95 32.68
CA PHE A 128 2.10 -1.55 32.73
C PHE A 128 1.83 -0.83 31.40
N PRO A 129 1.73 0.51 31.40
CA PRO A 129 1.53 1.27 30.18
C PRO A 129 2.82 1.35 29.35
N VAL A 130 2.68 1.33 28.03
CA VAL A 130 3.77 1.55 27.07
C VAL A 130 3.23 2.37 25.90
N THR A 131 3.98 3.39 25.50
CA THR A 131 3.73 4.11 24.24
C THR A 131 4.40 3.38 23.09
N LEU A 132 3.61 2.99 22.09
CA LEU A 132 4.09 2.45 20.83
C LEU A 132 4.18 3.60 19.83
N VAL A 133 5.25 3.61 19.03
CA VAL A 133 5.45 4.62 17.98
C VAL A 133 5.95 3.93 16.71
N CYS A 134 5.34 4.25 15.57
CA CYS A 134 5.86 3.79 14.27
C CYS A 134 7.15 4.57 13.93
N ALA A 135 8.17 3.89 13.41
CA ALA A 135 9.37 4.57 12.89
C ALA A 135 9.02 5.62 11.82
N GLY A 136 7.91 5.44 11.10
CA GLY A 136 7.40 6.37 10.11
C GLY A 136 6.56 7.53 10.66
N ASN A 137 6.39 7.69 11.97
CA ASN A 137 5.64 8.82 12.51
C ASN A 137 6.19 10.15 11.96
N ARG A 138 5.30 11.07 11.57
CA ARG A 138 5.61 12.34 10.91
C ARG A 138 6.28 12.22 9.53
N ARG A 139 6.14 11.09 8.82
CA ARG A 139 6.72 10.89 7.47
C ARG A 139 6.21 11.89 6.43
N LYS A 140 4.93 12.29 6.48
CA LYS A 140 4.36 13.17 5.44
C LYS A 140 5.11 14.51 5.37
N GLU A 141 5.59 15.03 6.49
CA GLU A 141 6.45 16.24 6.51
C GLU A 141 7.71 16.06 5.66
N LEU A 142 8.37 14.90 5.72
CA LEU A 142 9.52 14.60 4.87
C LEU A 142 9.12 14.42 3.40
N ASN A 143 7.97 13.81 3.13
CA ASN A 143 7.43 13.66 1.77
C ASN A 143 7.10 15.01 1.11
N MET A 144 6.79 16.06 1.89
CA MET A 144 6.60 17.42 1.36
C MET A 144 7.90 18.08 0.92
N ILE A 145 9.05 17.60 1.39
CA ILE A 145 10.37 18.05 0.94
C ILE A 145 10.80 17.24 -0.29
N LYS A 146 10.77 15.91 -0.16
CA LYS A 146 11.15 14.95 -1.21
C LYS A 146 10.49 13.61 -0.92
N GLN A 147 9.92 12.98 -1.95
CA GLN A 147 9.22 11.69 -1.81
C GLN A 147 10.14 10.58 -1.28
N THR A 148 9.68 9.87 -0.24
CA THR A 148 10.35 8.73 0.42
C THR A 148 9.71 7.39 0.02
N LYS A 149 10.34 6.25 0.39
CA LYS A 149 9.82 4.87 0.26
C LYS A 149 8.79 4.54 1.36
N GLY A 150 7.73 5.35 1.50
CA GLY A 150 6.69 5.09 2.50
C GLY A 150 5.45 5.97 2.38
N PHE A 151 4.33 5.47 2.92
CA PHE A 151 3.05 6.18 2.96
C PHE A 151 3.01 7.28 4.03
N ASN A 152 2.06 8.20 3.88
CA ASN A 152 1.99 9.48 4.57
C ASN A 152 1.40 9.40 5.99
N TRP A 153 2.21 8.97 6.98
CA TRP A 153 1.87 9.21 8.38
C TRP A 153 1.86 10.71 8.68
N GLY A 154 0.83 11.14 9.40
CA GLY A 154 0.83 12.36 10.18
C GLY A 154 1.59 12.20 11.48
N MET A 155 1.15 12.92 12.50
CA MET A 155 1.77 12.94 13.82
C MET A 155 1.16 11.90 14.78
N SER A 156 0.08 11.22 14.38
CA SER A 156 -0.65 10.26 15.21
C SER A 156 -0.22 8.81 14.98
N GLY A 157 0.97 8.57 14.40
CA GLY A 157 1.65 7.28 14.37
C GLY A 157 2.20 6.84 15.73
N VAL A 158 1.46 7.16 16.80
CA VAL A 158 1.77 6.97 18.22
C VAL A 158 0.49 6.66 18.99
N SER A 159 0.56 5.75 19.94
CA SER A 159 -0.56 5.42 20.85
C SER A 159 -0.03 4.78 22.12
N THR A 160 -0.78 4.88 23.21
CA THR A 160 -0.38 4.36 24.52
C THR A 160 -1.43 3.40 25.06
N SER A 161 -1.01 2.22 25.49
CA SER A 161 -1.92 1.22 26.07
C SER A 161 -1.31 0.53 27.25
N ILE A 162 -2.17 -0.06 28.09
CA ILE A 162 -1.75 -0.91 29.20
C ILE A 162 -1.56 -2.32 28.66
N TRP A 163 -0.34 -2.84 28.70
CA TRP A 163 -0.01 -4.15 28.18
C TRP A 163 0.17 -5.13 29.32
N ARG A 164 -0.42 -6.32 29.18
CA ARG A 164 -0.19 -7.44 30.10
C ARG A 164 0.38 -8.65 29.36
N GLY A 165 1.47 -9.17 29.92
CA GLY A 165 2.26 -10.22 29.28
C GLY A 165 3.29 -10.86 30.19
N VAL A 166 3.84 -11.99 29.75
CA VAL A 166 4.94 -12.69 30.44
C VAL A 166 6.26 -12.01 30.08
N PRO A 167 7.15 -11.70 31.04
CA PRO A 167 8.50 -11.22 30.71
C PRO A 167 9.23 -12.18 29.77
N LEU A 168 9.79 -11.67 28.67
CA LEU A 168 10.49 -12.46 27.66
C LEU A 168 11.62 -13.29 28.28
N ARG A 169 12.39 -12.67 29.19
CA ARG A 169 13.42 -13.35 29.99
C ARG A 169 12.95 -14.60 30.72
N HIS A 170 11.69 -14.70 31.14
CA HIS A 170 11.20 -15.91 31.81
C HIS A 170 11.07 -17.08 30.84
N VAL A 171 10.60 -16.81 29.62
CA VAL A 171 10.51 -17.82 28.55
C VAL A 171 11.90 -18.26 28.10
N LEU A 172 12.84 -17.31 27.95
CA LEU A 172 14.22 -17.62 27.60
C LEU A 172 14.95 -18.42 28.70
N LYS A 173 14.71 -18.11 29.98
CA LYS A 173 15.22 -18.91 31.10
C LYS A 173 14.66 -20.33 31.10
N LEU A 174 13.38 -20.51 30.79
CA LEU A 174 12.78 -21.85 30.62
C LEU A 174 13.43 -22.62 29.47
N ALA A 175 13.83 -21.93 28.39
CA ALA A 175 14.57 -22.52 27.29
C ALA A 175 16.05 -22.82 27.65
N GLY A 176 16.54 -22.34 28.80
CA GLY A 176 17.90 -22.56 29.29
C GLY A 176 18.89 -21.44 28.98
N CYS A 177 18.44 -20.27 28.52
CA CYS A 177 19.31 -19.11 28.33
C CYS A 177 19.69 -18.47 29.68
N SER A 178 20.95 -18.03 29.81
CA SER A 178 21.44 -17.29 30.98
C SER A 178 22.46 -16.24 30.56
N LEU A 179 22.52 -15.12 31.29
CA LEU A 179 23.59 -14.13 31.14
C LEU A 179 24.86 -14.52 31.92
N ASP A 180 24.77 -15.53 32.79
CA ASP A 180 25.94 -16.05 33.52
C ASP A 180 26.79 -16.99 32.65
N ILE A 181 26.34 -17.27 31.42
CA ILE A 181 27.06 -18.08 30.44
C ILE A 181 27.83 -17.12 29.54
N ASP A 182 29.15 -17.29 29.49
CA ASP A 182 29.99 -16.60 28.50
C ASP A 182 29.85 -17.32 27.15
N TYR A 183 29.07 -16.74 26.25
CA TYR A 183 28.87 -17.29 24.91
C TYR A 183 30.03 -16.87 24.00
N GLU A 184 30.67 -17.83 23.32
CA GLU A 184 31.79 -17.57 22.40
C GLU A 184 31.45 -16.59 21.26
N GLU A 185 30.16 -16.48 20.90
CA GLU A 185 29.66 -15.58 19.87
C GLU A 185 28.44 -14.80 20.39
N PRO A 186 28.23 -13.56 19.92
CA PRO A 186 27.07 -12.77 20.30
C PRO A 186 25.77 -13.52 19.99
N ARG A 187 24.78 -13.40 20.87
CA ARG A 187 23.48 -14.05 20.71
C ARG A 187 22.39 -13.03 20.42
N TYR A 188 21.48 -13.42 19.54
CA TYR A 188 20.31 -12.65 19.15
C TYR A 188 19.05 -13.47 19.40
N VAL A 189 17.95 -12.77 19.67
CA VAL A 189 16.62 -13.34 19.82
C VAL A 189 15.79 -12.88 18.63
N CYS A 190 15.60 -13.79 17.68
CA CYS A 190 14.81 -13.56 16.47
C CYS A 190 13.34 -13.87 16.73
N PHE A 191 12.46 -12.94 16.38
CA PHE A 191 11.01 -13.07 16.50
C PHE A 191 10.40 -13.25 15.10
N ALA A 192 9.45 -14.17 14.95
CA ALA A 192 8.68 -14.34 13.72
C ALA A 192 7.17 -14.35 13.98
N GLY A 193 6.44 -13.54 13.21
CA GLY A 193 4.98 -13.51 13.19
C GLY A 193 4.39 -14.66 12.38
N ALA A 194 3.07 -14.85 12.50
CA ALA A 194 2.31 -15.82 11.71
C ALA A 194 1.74 -15.23 10.40
N ASP A 195 1.99 -13.96 10.12
CA ASP A 195 1.55 -13.26 8.92
C ASP A 195 2.39 -13.64 7.70
N LYS A 196 1.70 -14.05 6.64
CA LYS A 196 2.31 -14.47 5.38
C LYS A 196 2.38 -13.28 4.45
N LEU A 197 3.58 -12.77 4.22
CA LEU A 197 3.84 -11.62 3.37
C LEU A 197 4.56 -12.05 2.08
N PRO A 198 4.64 -11.19 1.04
CA PRO A 198 5.28 -11.55 -0.23
C PRO A 198 6.74 -11.99 -0.08
N ASN A 199 7.48 -11.41 0.88
CA ASN A 199 8.89 -11.69 1.10
C ASN A 199 9.14 -12.55 2.37
N GLY A 200 8.20 -13.44 2.69
CA GLY A 200 8.26 -14.31 3.86
C GLY A 200 7.41 -13.84 5.04
N TYR A 201 7.65 -14.38 6.21
CA TYR A 201 6.96 -13.96 7.43
C TYR A 201 7.55 -12.65 7.94
N TYR A 202 6.75 -11.84 8.64
CA TYR A 202 7.33 -10.70 9.34
C TYR A 202 8.26 -11.18 10.46
N GLY A 203 9.49 -10.69 10.47
CA GLY A 203 10.46 -11.04 11.49
C GLY A 203 11.56 -9.99 11.65
N THR A 204 12.14 -9.98 12.85
CA THR A 204 13.25 -9.10 13.27
C THR A 204 13.91 -9.70 14.50
N SER A 205 15.08 -9.21 14.88
CA SER A 205 15.76 -9.60 16.11
C SER A 205 16.05 -8.42 17.04
N ILE A 206 16.38 -8.76 18.28
CA ILE A 206 17.12 -7.92 19.24
C ILE A 206 18.23 -8.77 19.87
N THR A 207 19.13 -8.18 20.66
CA THR A 207 20.20 -8.95 21.34
C THR A 207 19.64 -9.80 22.48
N LEU A 208 20.34 -10.89 22.81
CA LEU A 208 20.01 -11.72 23.98
C LEU A 208 20.16 -10.92 25.28
N ASP A 209 21.16 -10.05 25.39
CA ASP A 209 21.40 -9.20 26.56
C ASP A 209 20.19 -8.33 26.86
N TRP A 210 19.66 -7.64 25.84
CA TRP A 210 18.46 -6.83 26.00
C TRP A 210 17.23 -7.67 26.35
N SER A 211 17.14 -8.88 25.79
CA SER A 211 16.03 -9.80 26.04
C SER A 211 16.01 -10.36 27.47
N MET A 212 17.19 -10.46 28.09
CA MET A 212 17.38 -10.99 29.44
C MET A 212 17.42 -9.89 30.52
N ASP A 213 17.69 -8.65 30.13
CA ASP A 213 17.72 -7.49 31.03
C ASP A 213 16.32 -7.16 31.58
N ASP A 214 16.19 -7.29 32.91
CA ASP A 214 14.94 -6.98 33.62
C ASP A 214 14.55 -5.51 33.52
N SER A 215 15.56 -4.64 33.36
CA SER A 215 15.41 -3.20 33.28
C SER A 215 14.67 -2.78 32.02
N ARG A 216 14.68 -3.59 30.95
CA ARG A 216 14.02 -3.27 29.67
C ARG A 216 12.53 -3.63 29.62
N ASP A 217 12.02 -4.35 30.63
CA ASP A 217 10.60 -4.71 30.74
C ASP A 217 10.01 -5.38 29.47
N ILE A 218 10.80 -6.13 28.71
CA ILE A 218 10.32 -6.79 27.49
C ILE A 218 9.33 -7.90 27.86
N ILE A 219 8.14 -7.87 27.26
CA ILE A 219 7.07 -8.85 27.53
C ILE A 219 6.53 -9.49 26.24
N LEU A 220 6.06 -10.72 26.38
CA LEU A 220 5.14 -11.38 25.45
C LEU A 220 3.71 -11.07 25.89
N ALA A 221 3.10 -10.06 25.29
CA ALA A 221 1.80 -9.55 25.64
C ALA A 221 0.68 -10.38 25.01
N TYR A 222 -0.36 -10.65 25.81
CA TYR A 222 -1.60 -11.33 25.39
C TYR A 222 -2.85 -10.52 25.78
N ARG A 223 -2.68 -9.38 26.45
CA ARG A 223 -3.74 -8.41 26.74
C ARG A 223 -3.31 -6.97 26.49
N MET A 224 -4.28 -6.16 26.08
CA MET A 224 -4.18 -4.72 25.83
C MET A 224 -5.39 -4.03 26.47
N ASN A 225 -5.16 -3.01 27.29
CA ASN A 225 -6.17 -2.26 28.04
C ASN A 225 -7.11 -3.16 28.90
N GLY A 226 -6.59 -4.28 29.40
CA GLY A 226 -7.34 -5.22 30.24
C GLY A 226 -8.11 -6.30 29.48
N GLU A 227 -8.30 -6.14 28.17
CA GLU A 227 -8.92 -7.12 27.27
C GLU A 227 -7.89 -7.97 26.54
N MET A 228 -8.33 -9.07 25.93
CA MET A 228 -7.47 -9.83 25.01
C MET A 228 -7.06 -8.95 23.83
N LEU A 229 -5.88 -9.24 23.26
CA LEU A 229 -5.40 -8.49 22.10
C LEU A 229 -6.46 -8.46 20.98
N PRO A 230 -6.74 -7.29 20.38
CA PRO A 230 -7.48 -7.24 19.13
C PRO A 230 -6.69 -7.92 17.99
N PRO A 231 -7.36 -8.44 16.94
CA PRO A 231 -6.69 -9.07 15.80
C PRO A 231 -5.62 -8.18 15.14
N ASP A 232 -5.93 -6.90 14.87
CA ASP A 232 -4.98 -5.94 14.28
C ASP A 232 -3.73 -5.70 15.16
N HIS A 233 -3.85 -5.96 16.46
CA HIS A 233 -2.80 -5.72 17.45
C HIS A 233 -2.11 -7.00 17.91
N GLY A 234 -2.27 -8.11 17.17
CA GLY A 234 -1.42 -9.30 17.32
C GLY A 234 -2.04 -10.45 18.10
N TYR A 235 -3.37 -10.56 18.17
CA TYR A 235 -4.02 -11.70 18.80
C TYR A 235 -3.48 -13.07 18.30
N PRO A 236 -3.14 -14.03 19.18
CA PRO A 236 -3.29 -13.99 20.64
C PRO A 236 -2.04 -13.52 21.40
N LEU A 237 -0.91 -13.34 20.71
CA LEU A 237 0.38 -13.05 21.34
C LEU A 237 1.24 -12.10 20.49
N ARG A 238 1.87 -11.12 21.14
CA ARG A 238 2.85 -10.23 20.50
C ARG A 238 4.04 -9.94 21.42
N VAL A 239 5.13 -9.48 20.83
CA VAL A 239 6.25 -8.88 21.59
C VAL A 239 5.93 -7.40 21.88
N ILE A 240 6.27 -6.93 23.07
CA ILE A 240 6.34 -5.50 23.43
C ILE A 240 7.76 -5.22 23.95
N VAL A 241 8.44 -4.27 23.31
CA VAL A 241 9.80 -3.83 23.66
C VAL A 241 9.75 -2.34 24.01
N PRO A 242 9.54 -1.97 25.28
CA PRO A 242 9.39 -0.56 25.68
C PRO A 242 10.54 0.34 25.21
N GLY A 243 10.21 1.55 24.74
CA GLY A 243 11.19 2.53 24.23
C GLY A 243 11.77 2.24 22.84
N PHE A 244 11.36 1.15 22.18
CA PHE A 244 11.77 0.82 20.82
C PHE A 244 10.71 1.23 19.79
N ILE A 245 11.10 1.32 18.52
CA ILE A 245 10.13 1.47 17.43
C ILE A 245 9.18 0.26 17.36
N GLY A 246 7.94 0.52 16.93
CA GLY A 246 6.92 -0.53 16.77
C GLY A 246 7.33 -1.66 15.82
N GLY A 247 8.25 -1.41 14.88
CA GLY A 247 8.80 -2.43 13.97
C GLY A 247 9.58 -3.57 14.67
N ARG A 248 9.99 -3.40 15.93
CA ARG A 248 10.62 -4.48 16.72
C ARG A 248 9.63 -5.29 17.55
N MET A 249 8.36 -4.89 17.58
CA MET A 249 7.31 -5.44 18.43
C MET A 249 6.41 -6.39 17.64
N VAL A 250 6.98 -7.52 17.20
CA VAL A 250 6.34 -8.49 16.30
C VAL A 250 4.97 -8.93 16.81
N LYS A 251 3.96 -8.84 15.94
CA LYS A 251 2.58 -9.26 16.19
C LYS A 251 2.36 -10.70 15.74
N TRP A 252 1.32 -11.33 16.27
CA TRP A 252 0.95 -12.71 15.91
C TRP A 252 2.13 -13.68 16.09
N LEU A 253 2.88 -13.48 17.17
CA LEU A 253 4.17 -14.12 17.43
C LEU A 253 4.00 -15.64 17.45
N SER A 254 4.71 -16.35 16.58
CA SER A 254 4.63 -17.80 16.46
C SER A 254 5.94 -18.50 16.82
N ARG A 255 7.08 -17.82 16.65
CA ARG A 255 8.40 -18.39 16.91
C ARG A 255 9.37 -17.37 17.50
N ILE A 256 10.17 -17.86 18.43
CA ILE A 256 11.38 -17.22 18.96
C ILE A 256 12.56 -18.14 18.66
N THR A 257 13.58 -17.66 17.99
CA THR A 257 14.78 -18.45 17.71
C THR A 257 16.00 -17.71 18.26
N VAL A 258 16.76 -18.36 19.14
CA VAL A 258 18.04 -17.82 19.61
C VAL A 258 19.12 -18.20 18.61
N THR A 259 19.88 -17.23 18.13
CA THR A 259 20.87 -17.39 17.05
C THR A 259 22.15 -16.67 17.39
N ASN A 260 23.22 -16.93 16.63
CA ASN A 260 24.49 -16.18 16.72
C ASN A 260 24.56 -14.98 15.74
N LYS A 261 23.48 -14.73 15.01
CA LYS A 261 23.32 -13.66 14.01
C LYS A 261 21.95 -13.01 14.15
N GLU A 262 21.84 -11.78 13.67
CA GLU A 262 20.55 -11.10 13.53
C GLU A 262 19.58 -11.88 12.63
N SER A 263 18.30 -11.52 12.71
CA SER A 263 17.23 -12.10 11.91
C SER A 263 17.51 -12.00 10.41
N ASP A 264 17.34 -13.10 9.68
CA ASP A 264 17.49 -13.18 8.22
C ASP A 264 16.26 -12.68 7.44
N SER A 265 15.16 -12.36 8.13
CA SER A 265 13.94 -11.76 7.56
C SER A 265 14.25 -10.58 6.64
N HIS A 266 13.60 -10.56 5.48
CA HIS A 266 13.60 -9.43 4.55
C HIS A 266 13.25 -8.10 5.25
N TYR A 267 12.29 -8.13 6.18
CA TYR A 267 11.82 -6.95 6.89
C TYR A 267 12.77 -6.45 7.98
N HIS A 268 13.76 -7.26 8.37
CA HIS A 268 14.84 -6.82 9.27
C HIS A 268 15.89 -5.98 8.52
N PHE A 269 16.16 -6.31 7.26
CA PHE A 269 17.13 -5.60 6.42
C PHE A 269 16.50 -4.46 5.61
N HIS A 270 15.43 -4.74 4.86
CA HIS A 270 14.84 -3.82 3.87
C HIS A 270 13.72 -2.92 4.41
N ASP A 271 13.58 -2.81 5.72
CA ASP A 271 12.64 -1.90 6.39
C ASP A 271 13.25 -1.39 7.71
N ASN A 272 12.69 -0.32 8.28
CA ASN A 272 13.12 0.24 9.58
C ASN A 272 14.62 0.57 9.68
N ARG A 273 15.14 1.25 8.64
CA ARG A 273 16.52 1.73 8.54
C ARG A 273 16.55 3.26 8.43
N LEU A 274 17.58 3.88 9.02
CA LEU A 274 17.83 5.31 8.91
C LEU A 274 19.13 5.57 8.13
N PHE A 275 18.98 6.01 6.87
CA PHE A 275 20.12 6.33 6.01
C PHE A 275 20.46 7.81 6.05
N PRO A 276 21.73 8.17 5.74
CA PRO A 276 22.11 9.54 5.47
C PRO A 276 21.26 10.19 4.34
N PRO A 277 21.06 11.52 4.35
CA PRO A 277 20.16 12.20 3.42
C PRO A 277 20.52 12.09 1.93
N ASP A 278 21.80 11.87 1.62
CA ASP A 278 22.32 11.74 0.26
C ASP A 278 22.15 10.33 -0.34
N VAL A 279 21.62 9.38 0.43
CA VAL A 279 21.37 8.01 -0.02
C VAL A 279 19.95 7.90 -0.57
N ASP A 280 19.83 7.66 -1.87
CA ASP A 280 18.56 7.38 -2.54
C ASP A 280 18.34 5.88 -2.78
N ALA A 281 17.24 5.56 -3.46
CA ALA A 281 16.83 4.18 -3.74
C ALA A 281 17.87 3.43 -4.58
N GLU A 282 18.35 4.06 -5.65
CA GLU A 282 19.28 3.43 -6.58
C GLU A 282 20.61 3.13 -5.88
N ARG A 283 21.14 4.09 -5.12
CA ARG A 283 22.38 3.90 -4.38
C ARG A 283 22.25 2.86 -3.28
N ALA A 284 21.16 2.88 -2.51
CA ALA A 284 20.89 1.87 -1.50
C ALA A 284 20.83 0.46 -2.11
N ASP A 285 20.21 0.32 -3.29
CA ASP A 285 20.01 -0.97 -3.97
C ASP A 285 21.27 -1.44 -4.73
N LYS A 286 22.16 -0.52 -5.14
CA LYS A 286 23.47 -0.83 -5.74
C LYS A 286 24.52 -1.22 -4.70
N GLU A 287 24.56 -0.53 -3.56
CA GLU A 287 25.51 -0.72 -2.47
C GLU A 287 24.85 -1.46 -1.27
N LYS A 288 24.17 -2.59 -1.52
CA LYS A 288 23.32 -3.25 -0.51
C LYS A 288 24.03 -3.61 0.79
N GLU A 289 25.25 -4.14 0.70
CA GLU A 289 26.07 -4.49 1.87
C GLU A 289 26.33 -3.28 2.78
N ARG A 290 26.56 -2.11 2.17
CA ARG A 290 26.84 -0.88 2.90
C ARG A 290 25.61 -0.29 3.57
N TRP A 291 24.44 -0.39 2.93
CA TRP A 291 23.24 0.30 3.38
C TRP A 291 22.24 -0.64 4.05
N TRP A 292 21.79 -1.68 3.33
CA TRP A 292 20.76 -2.59 3.82
C TRP A 292 21.27 -3.60 4.86
N TYR A 293 22.52 -4.07 4.72
CA TYR A 293 23.08 -5.10 5.62
C TYR A 293 24.02 -4.55 6.71
N ASN A 294 24.32 -3.23 6.70
CA ASN A 294 25.11 -2.60 7.76
C ASN A 294 24.26 -2.32 9.02
N PRO A 295 24.59 -2.92 10.19
CA PRO A 295 23.81 -2.77 11.42
C PRO A 295 23.73 -1.33 11.96
N ASP A 296 24.66 -0.44 11.60
CA ASP A 296 24.65 0.96 12.06
C ASP A 296 23.40 1.75 11.62
N HIS A 297 22.72 1.28 10.58
CA HIS A 297 21.49 1.90 10.07
C HIS A 297 20.21 1.33 10.69
N ILE A 298 20.30 0.31 11.55
CA ILE A 298 19.13 -0.33 12.17
C ILE A 298 18.53 0.60 13.21
N ILE A 299 17.22 0.84 13.10
CA ILE A 299 16.50 1.59 14.11
C ILE A 299 16.01 0.62 15.21
N TYR A 300 16.47 0.83 16.44
CA TYR A 300 16.02 0.11 17.64
C TYR A 300 15.21 1.04 18.55
N GLU A 301 15.89 1.90 19.30
CA GLU A 301 15.27 2.87 20.19
C GLU A 301 14.63 4.04 19.43
N LEU A 302 13.55 4.60 20.00
CA LEU A 302 12.96 5.83 19.50
C LEU A 302 13.89 7.02 19.74
N ASN A 303 13.86 7.99 18.82
CA ASN A 303 14.42 9.31 19.08
C ASN A 303 13.42 10.16 19.86
N LEU A 304 13.95 11.23 20.45
CA LEU A 304 13.16 12.26 21.09
C LEU A 304 12.25 12.96 20.07
N ASN A 305 10.97 13.11 20.38
CA ASN A 305 9.99 13.78 19.54
C ASN A 305 8.97 14.57 20.38
N SER A 306 8.39 15.60 19.78
CA SER A 306 7.27 16.36 20.33
C SER A 306 6.42 16.91 19.19
N ALA A 307 5.12 17.09 19.45
CA ALA A 307 4.19 17.71 18.51
C ALA A 307 3.15 18.54 19.25
N ILE A 308 2.66 19.58 18.57
CA ILE A 308 1.58 20.44 19.04
C ILE A 308 0.26 19.79 18.65
N SER A 309 -0.71 19.77 19.55
CA SER A 309 -2.07 19.30 19.29
C SER A 309 -3.14 20.37 19.45
N SER A 310 -2.86 21.41 20.23
CA SER A 310 -3.70 22.57 20.40
C SER A 310 -2.81 23.82 20.35
N PRO A 311 -3.08 24.80 19.48
CA PRO A 311 -4.24 24.89 18.58
C PRO A 311 -4.30 23.81 17.53
N ALA A 312 -5.51 23.42 17.16
CA ALA A 312 -5.78 22.41 16.14
C ALA A 312 -5.57 22.98 14.73
N HIS A 313 -5.47 22.09 13.74
CA HIS A 313 -5.41 22.53 12.36
C HIS A 313 -6.73 23.17 11.95
N ASP A 314 -6.64 24.33 11.30
CA ASP A 314 -7.77 25.16 10.89
C ASP A 314 -8.60 25.72 12.06
N GLU A 315 -8.04 25.71 13.28
CA GLU A 315 -8.63 26.42 14.40
C GLU A 315 -8.58 27.92 14.15
N HIS A 316 -9.67 28.61 14.50
CA HIS A 316 -9.82 30.05 14.33
C HIS A 316 -10.08 30.72 15.68
N ILE A 317 -9.29 31.74 16.00
CA ILE A 317 -9.47 32.57 17.20
C ILE A 317 -9.74 34.01 16.79
N PRO A 318 -10.96 34.54 17.01
CA PRO A 318 -11.30 35.92 16.67
C PRO A 318 -10.43 36.94 17.39
N ILE A 319 -9.96 37.99 16.71
CA ILE A 319 -9.18 39.07 17.33
C ILE A 319 -10.02 39.82 18.38
N SER A 320 -11.34 39.85 18.24
CA SER A 320 -12.24 40.43 19.24
C SER A 320 -12.16 39.75 20.62
N SER A 321 -11.72 38.48 20.67
CA SER A 321 -11.57 37.71 21.92
C SER A 321 -10.33 38.12 22.73
N PHE A 322 -9.48 39.00 22.20
CA PHE A 322 -8.21 39.44 22.78
C PHE A 322 -8.43 40.54 23.85
N VAL A 323 -9.46 40.39 24.67
CA VAL A 323 -9.64 41.18 25.89
C VAL A 323 -8.59 40.75 26.93
N SER A 324 -8.17 41.67 27.81
CA SER A 324 -6.90 41.59 28.55
C SER A 324 -6.67 40.33 29.39
N ASP A 325 -7.72 39.58 29.73
CA ASP A 325 -7.67 38.47 30.68
C ASP A 325 -7.98 37.10 30.06
N THR A 326 -8.18 37.02 28.73
CA THR A 326 -8.45 35.74 28.07
C THR A 326 -7.15 35.00 27.77
N GLU A 327 -7.01 33.80 28.33
CA GLU A 327 -5.88 32.91 28.08
C GLU A 327 -6.21 31.81 27.06
N TYR A 328 -5.18 31.35 26.37
CA TYR A 328 -5.20 30.17 25.52
C TYR A 328 -4.19 29.14 26.02
N THR A 329 -4.61 27.87 26.11
CA THR A 329 -3.71 26.79 26.52
C THR A 329 -3.18 26.06 25.29
N ILE A 330 -1.92 26.32 24.93
CA ILE A 330 -1.20 25.52 23.94
C ILE A 330 -0.87 24.16 24.56
N LYS A 331 -1.14 23.06 23.85
CA LYS A 331 -0.94 21.68 24.37
C LYS A 331 -0.33 20.78 23.31
N GLY A 332 0.28 19.70 23.79
CA GLY A 332 0.74 18.61 22.94
C GLY A 332 1.29 17.44 23.74
N TYR A 333 2.02 16.57 23.04
CA TYR A 333 2.70 15.43 23.65
C TYR A 333 4.19 15.42 23.28
N ALA A 334 4.96 14.68 24.06
CA ALA A 334 6.37 14.36 23.77
C ALA A 334 6.70 12.93 24.21
N TYR A 335 7.64 12.28 23.51
CA TYR A 335 8.14 10.95 23.84
C TYR A 335 9.62 10.82 23.47
N THR A 336 10.29 9.81 24.03
CA THR A 336 11.66 9.40 23.67
C THR A 336 11.80 7.89 23.85
N GLY A 337 12.89 7.32 23.34
CA GLY A 337 13.20 5.90 23.47
C GLY A 337 14.00 5.53 24.72
N GLY A 338 14.34 4.25 24.82
CA GLY A 338 15.30 3.74 25.81
C GLY A 338 14.93 3.93 27.29
N GLY A 339 13.70 4.32 27.58
CA GLY A 339 13.24 4.54 28.96
C GLY A 339 13.61 5.90 29.53
N ARG A 340 14.11 6.80 28.68
CA ARG A 340 14.58 8.12 29.09
C ARG A 340 13.43 9.03 29.51
N LYS A 341 13.62 9.77 30.60
CA LYS A 341 12.66 10.81 31.00
C LYS A 341 12.73 12.02 30.08
N ILE A 342 11.58 12.56 29.67
CA ILE A 342 11.50 13.94 29.14
C ILE A 342 11.61 14.90 30.33
N ASN A 343 12.64 15.75 30.36
CA ASN A 343 12.83 16.69 31.47
C ASN A 343 12.22 18.06 31.21
N ARG A 344 12.06 18.42 29.94
CA ARG A 344 11.65 19.76 29.55
C ARG A 344 11.04 19.77 28.16
N VAL A 345 9.96 20.53 28.00
CA VAL A 345 9.41 20.93 26.71
C VAL A 345 9.30 22.44 26.69
N GLU A 346 9.73 23.05 25.60
CA GLU A 346 9.78 24.49 25.41
C GLU A 346 8.99 24.86 24.15
N ILE A 347 8.30 25.99 24.20
CA ILE A 347 7.68 26.59 23.03
C ILE A 347 8.29 27.94 22.71
N SER A 348 8.26 28.31 21.44
CA SER A 348 8.64 29.63 20.96
C SER A 348 7.47 30.25 20.22
N LEU A 349 7.27 31.55 20.41
CA LEU A 349 6.30 32.38 19.69
C LEU A 349 6.99 33.42 18.77
N ASP A 350 8.32 33.42 18.69
CA ASP A 350 9.12 34.42 17.96
C ASP A 350 10.16 33.79 17.01
N ASP A 351 9.79 32.65 16.41
CA ASP A 351 10.62 31.86 15.48
C ASP A 351 11.95 31.37 16.08
N GLY A 352 11.90 30.91 17.32
CA GLY A 352 12.97 30.20 18.02
C GLY A 352 14.00 31.11 18.69
N LYS A 353 13.76 32.43 18.72
CA LYS A 353 14.65 33.40 19.36
C LYS A 353 14.57 33.33 20.88
N THR A 354 13.36 33.19 21.43
CA THR A 354 13.12 32.96 22.85
C THR A 354 12.26 31.72 23.08
N TRP A 355 12.39 31.13 24.27
CA TRP A 355 11.76 29.85 24.59
C TRP A 355 11.07 29.93 25.96
N LEU A 356 9.78 29.63 25.97
CA LEU A 356 8.94 29.57 27.15
C LEU A 356 8.85 28.13 27.64
N LEU A 357 9.10 27.94 28.94
CA LEU A 357 9.04 26.63 29.58
C LEU A 357 7.58 26.21 29.79
N THR A 358 7.24 25.01 29.34
CA THR A 358 5.88 24.45 29.50
C THR A 358 5.71 23.71 30.84
N ASN A 359 4.46 23.54 31.26
CA ASN A 359 4.10 22.59 32.32
C ASN A 359 4.10 21.17 31.74
N LEU A 360 4.81 20.25 32.40
CA LEU A 360 4.98 18.86 31.95
C LEU A 360 4.27 17.89 32.91
N ASP A 361 3.33 17.08 32.39
CA ASP A 361 2.70 15.97 33.12
C ASP A 361 3.22 14.63 32.58
N HIS A 362 3.63 13.76 33.50
CA HIS A 362 4.00 12.37 33.21
C HIS A 362 2.98 11.44 33.85
N PRO A 363 1.84 11.14 33.20
CA PRO A 363 0.79 10.34 33.82
C PRO A 363 1.25 8.93 34.21
N GLU A 364 2.28 8.39 33.53
CA GLU A 364 2.90 7.10 33.87
C GLU A 364 3.38 7.05 35.34
N THR A 365 3.84 8.17 35.90
CA THR A 365 4.34 8.24 37.29
C THR A 365 3.25 7.94 38.33
N LYS A 366 1.99 8.14 37.95
CA LYS A 366 0.81 7.88 38.79
C LYS A 366 0.32 6.43 38.63
N HIS A 367 0.83 5.67 37.65
CA HIS A 367 0.39 4.30 37.40
C HIS A 367 0.92 3.34 38.49
N PRO A 368 0.11 2.39 39.01
CA PRO A 368 0.54 1.48 40.07
C PRO A 368 1.81 0.68 39.76
N ALA A 369 2.04 0.34 38.47
CA ALA A 369 3.25 -0.37 38.06
C ALA A 369 4.51 0.49 38.25
N PHE A 370 4.44 1.79 37.99
CA PHE A 370 5.56 2.72 38.20
C PHE A 370 5.83 2.89 39.70
N LEU A 371 4.79 3.14 40.50
CA LEU A 371 4.90 3.32 41.96
C LEU A 371 5.46 2.09 42.68
N LYS A 372 5.18 0.87 42.18
CA LYS A 372 5.79 -0.36 42.72
C LYS A 372 7.28 -0.48 42.42
N ARG A 373 7.76 0.12 41.32
CA ARG A 373 9.18 0.09 40.90
C ARG A 373 10.04 1.08 41.68
N SER A 374 9.50 2.26 41.99
CA SER A 374 10.25 3.41 42.53
C SER A 374 10.98 3.15 43.86
N ASN A 375 10.57 2.15 44.63
CA ASN A 375 11.19 1.87 45.93
C ASN A 375 12.50 1.05 45.83
N LYS A 376 12.86 0.51 44.65
CA LYS A 376 14.02 -0.41 44.51
C LYS A 376 14.80 -0.33 43.18
N SER A 377 14.44 0.52 42.20
CA SER A 377 15.07 0.50 40.87
C SER A 377 15.30 1.88 40.24
N ILE A 378 16.16 1.92 39.21
CA ILE A 378 16.29 3.02 38.24
C ILE A 378 14.90 3.40 37.68
N HIS A 379 14.60 4.69 37.60
CA HIS A 379 13.36 5.19 36.99
C HIS A 379 13.38 4.93 35.48
N ARG A 380 12.28 4.40 34.94
CA ARG A 380 12.14 4.06 33.53
C ARG A 380 10.83 4.64 33.02
N TYR A 381 10.91 5.43 31.97
CA TYR A 381 9.78 6.15 31.38
C TYR A 381 9.47 5.57 30.00
N TRP A 382 8.43 4.74 29.94
CA TRP A 382 8.04 4.02 28.72
C TRP A 382 6.94 4.72 27.95
N CYS A 383 6.35 5.76 28.52
CA CYS A 383 5.22 6.44 27.97
C CYS A 383 5.54 7.87 27.52
N TRP A 384 4.73 8.36 26.59
CA TRP A 384 4.61 9.78 26.30
C TRP A 384 4.26 10.58 27.56
N CYS A 385 4.60 11.86 27.50
CA CYS A 385 4.18 12.88 28.46
C CYS A 385 3.36 13.94 27.72
N PHE A 386 2.56 14.69 28.48
CA PHE A 386 1.78 15.80 27.96
C PHE A 386 2.37 17.09 28.46
N TRP A 387 2.38 18.09 27.61
CA TRP A 387 2.85 19.42 27.96
C TRP A 387 1.78 20.45 27.67
N SER A 388 1.78 21.54 28.44
CA SER A 388 0.85 22.64 28.25
C SER A 388 1.46 23.97 28.66
N LEU A 389 1.05 25.05 28.02
CA LEU A 389 1.36 26.41 28.43
C LEU A 389 0.13 27.29 28.25
N ASN A 390 -0.30 27.95 29.32
CA ASN A 390 -1.25 29.05 29.23
C ASN A 390 -0.52 30.31 28.81
N ILE A 391 -1.04 30.99 27.79
CA ILE A 391 -0.57 32.30 27.38
C ILE A 391 -1.77 33.23 27.23
N PRO A 392 -1.62 34.53 27.53
CA PRO A 392 -2.62 35.51 27.14
C PRO A 392 -2.82 35.50 25.63
N LEU A 393 -4.06 35.59 25.15
CA LEU A 393 -4.35 35.57 23.70
C LEU A 393 -3.54 36.61 22.93
N HIS A 394 -3.34 37.79 23.51
CA HIS A 394 -2.53 38.86 22.92
C HIS A 394 -1.07 38.50 22.66
N SER A 395 -0.55 37.40 23.24
CA SER A 395 0.78 36.88 22.94
C SER A 395 0.89 36.30 21.53
N PHE A 396 -0.23 36.00 20.86
CA PHE A 396 -0.22 35.62 19.44
C PHE A 396 -0.12 36.82 18.49
N ILE A 397 -0.27 38.06 18.98
CA ILE A 397 -0.15 39.25 18.12
C ILE A 397 1.30 39.35 17.63
N GLY A 398 1.48 39.37 16.31
CA GLY A 398 2.81 39.38 15.68
C GLY A 398 3.55 38.04 15.68
N CYS A 399 2.93 36.99 16.23
CA CYS A 399 3.46 35.62 16.16
C CYS A 399 3.16 35.02 14.79
N SER A 400 4.20 34.64 14.04
CA SER A 400 4.05 33.99 12.73
C SER A 400 3.96 32.47 12.81
N GLU A 401 4.57 31.87 13.85
CA GLU A 401 4.51 30.44 14.10
C GLU A 401 4.78 30.09 15.57
N ILE A 402 4.15 29.00 16.02
CA ILE A 402 4.45 28.32 17.27
C ILE A 402 5.42 27.19 16.97
N ARG A 403 6.56 27.16 17.67
CA ARG A 403 7.54 26.07 17.55
C ARG A 403 7.61 25.32 18.87
N VAL A 404 7.76 24.01 18.83
CA VAL A 404 8.01 23.19 20.04
C VAL A 404 9.27 22.34 19.88
N ARG A 405 10.01 22.22 20.99
CA ARG A 405 11.11 21.25 21.13
C ARG A 405 11.11 20.64 22.54
N ALA A 406 11.56 19.40 22.62
CA ALA A 406 11.74 18.68 23.88
C ALA A 406 13.22 18.46 24.21
N TRP A 407 13.48 18.10 25.47
CA TRP A 407 14.76 17.65 25.99
C TRP A 407 14.56 16.42 26.87
N ASP A 408 15.38 15.39 26.67
CA ASP A 408 15.41 14.21 27.55
C ASP A 408 16.46 14.32 28.66
N GLU A 409 16.49 13.35 29.56
CA GLU A 409 17.43 13.31 30.69
C GLU A 409 18.89 13.10 30.30
N SER A 410 19.16 12.69 29.06
CA SER A 410 20.49 12.65 28.48
C SER A 410 20.87 13.97 27.79
N ASN A 411 20.02 15.00 27.89
CA ASN A 411 20.15 16.29 27.22
C ASN A 411 20.15 16.19 25.68
N ASN A 412 19.57 15.12 25.10
CA ASN A 412 19.27 15.14 23.68
C ASN A 412 18.16 16.16 23.41
N THR A 413 18.23 16.83 22.26
CA THR A 413 17.18 17.74 21.79
C THR A 413 16.83 17.47 20.33
N GLN A 414 15.78 18.12 19.86
CA GLN A 414 15.29 17.99 18.49
C GLN A 414 16.03 18.94 17.55
N PRO A 415 16.33 18.52 16.30
CA PRO A 415 16.94 19.40 15.32
C PRO A 415 15.96 20.49 14.87
N GLU A 416 16.49 21.63 14.47
CA GLU A 416 15.67 22.76 14.05
C GLU A 416 14.89 22.47 12.75
N ASN A 417 15.57 21.81 11.81
CA ASN A 417 15.10 21.53 10.47
C ASN A 417 15.00 20.01 10.25
N PRO A 418 14.07 19.57 9.39
CA PRO A 418 13.92 18.16 9.06
C PRO A 418 15.17 17.60 8.37
N THR A 419 15.60 16.42 8.80
CA THR A 419 16.65 15.64 8.13
C THR A 419 15.99 14.56 7.29
N TRP A 420 15.95 14.77 5.97
CA TRP A 420 15.37 13.80 5.04
C TRP A 420 16.18 12.51 5.02
N ASN A 421 15.50 11.37 4.84
CA ASN A 421 16.12 10.07 4.58
C ASN A 421 15.19 9.25 3.68
N LEU A 422 15.76 8.29 2.94
CA LEU A 422 15.06 7.46 1.96
C LEU A 422 13.77 6.82 2.48
N MET A 423 13.77 6.36 3.73
CA MET A 423 12.64 5.63 4.33
C MET A 423 11.60 6.54 4.98
N GLY A 424 11.90 7.85 5.05
CA GLY A 424 11.05 8.84 5.71
C GLY A 424 10.76 8.47 7.16
N MET A 425 11.77 8.00 7.89
CA MET A 425 11.65 7.53 9.27
C MET A 425 12.31 8.50 10.25
N MET A 426 11.91 8.41 11.51
CA MET A 426 12.53 9.12 12.63
C MET A 426 12.52 10.65 12.47
N ASN A 427 11.54 11.21 11.74
CA ASN A 427 11.41 12.66 11.63
C ASN A 427 11.09 13.27 13.00
N ASN A 428 11.99 14.07 13.53
CA ASN A 428 11.86 14.67 14.86
C ASN A 428 12.27 16.14 14.93
N CYS A 429 12.27 16.87 13.81
CA CYS A 429 12.54 18.29 13.87
C CYS A 429 11.53 19.05 14.75
N HIS A 430 11.88 20.29 15.12
CA HIS A 430 10.96 21.21 15.78
C HIS A 430 9.62 21.19 15.07
N TYR A 431 8.55 20.84 15.78
CA TYR A 431 7.21 20.84 15.21
C TYR A 431 6.72 22.30 15.16
N ARG A 432 6.12 22.70 14.03
CA ARG A 432 5.74 24.09 13.77
C ARG A 432 4.28 24.20 13.37
N VAL A 433 3.56 25.10 14.03
CA VAL A 433 2.20 25.49 13.64
C VAL A 433 2.27 26.94 13.17
N LYS A 434 1.93 27.19 11.90
CA LYS A 434 1.91 28.54 11.36
C LYS A 434 0.64 29.26 11.76
N ILE A 435 0.77 30.56 11.95
CA ILE A 435 -0.34 31.45 12.27
C ILE A 435 -0.53 32.41 11.10
N SER A 436 -1.72 32.46 10.56
CA SER A 436 -2.12 33.42 9.52
C SER A 436 -3.34 34.22 9.99
N THR A 437 -3.49 35.44 9.48
CA THR A 437 -4.70 36.23 9.73
C THR A 437 -5.68 36.00 8.60
N VAL A 438 -6.93 35.69 8.94
CA VAL A 438 -8.02 35.45 7.99
C VAL A 438 -9.26 36.26 8.35
N THR A 439 -10.15 36.47 7.39
CA THR A 439 -11.46 37.09 7.63
C THR A 439 -12.54 36.03 7.46
N ILE A 440 -13.29 35.77 8.54
CA ILE A 440 -14.40 34.80 8.56
C ILE A 440 -15.64 35.58 8.96
N GLU A 441 -16.70 35.54 8.13
CA GLU A 441 -17.98 36.18 8.44
C GLU A 441 -17.89 37.68 8.82
N LYS A 442 -16.92 38.41 8.24
CA LYS A 442 -16.58 39.83 8.50
C LYS A 442 -15.83 40.09 9.83
N GLU A 443 -15.42 39.05 10.54
CA GLU A 443 -14.56 39.14 11.71
C GLU A 443 -13.12 38.73 11.34
N VAL A 444 -12.13 39.45 11.87
CA VAL A 444 -10.72 39.09 11.70
C VAL A 444 -10.35 38.07 12.76
N ALA A 445 -9.78 36.93 12.34
CA ALA A 445 -9.37 35.85 13.21
C ALA A 445 -7.94 35.40 12.89
N LEU A 446 -7.27 34.83 13.89
CA LEU A 446 -6.06 34.04 13.68
C LEU A 446 -6.44 32.62 13.28
N ARG A 447 -5.80 32.10 12.24
CA ARG A 447 -5.90 30.72 11.76
C ARG A 447 -4.62 29.97 12.08
N PHE A 448 -4.75 28.75 12.60
CA PHE A 448 -3.63 27.90 12.96
C PHE A 448 -3.47 26.73 11.99
N GLU A 449 -2.30 26.59 11.39
CA GLU A 449 -2.03 25.58 10.38
C GLU A 449 -0.90 24.66 10.87
N HIS A 450 -1.20 23.38 11.10
CA HIS A 450 -0.19 22.33 11.27
C HIS A 450 0.62 22.11 9.96
N PRO A 451 1.77 21.42 9.98
CA PRO A 451 2.57 21.18 8.78
C PRO A 451 1.81 20.45 7.69
N ILE A 452 1.04 19.43 8.08
CA ILE A 452 0.33 18.50 7.17
C ILE A 452 -0.95 18.00 7.84
N GLN A 453 -1.91 17.54 7.03
CA GLN A 453 -2.96 16.60 7.44
C GLN A 453 -2.53 15.14 7.18
N ALA A 454 -3.05 14.16 7.92
CA ALA A 454 -2.68 12.75 7.75
C ALA A 454 -3.06 12.16 6.37
N GLY A 455 -2.41 11.07 5.95
CA GLY A 455 -2.80 10.32 4.76
C GLY A 455 -2.80 11.15 3.47
N SER A 456 -3.88 11.02 2.68
CA SER A 456 -4.11 11.77 1.44
C SER A 456 -4.81 13.11 1.64
N ASP A 457 -5.19 13.45 2.87
CA ASP A 457 -5.98 14.65 3.11
C ASP A 457 -5.17 15.90 2.74
N PRO A 458 -5.76 16.84 1.99
CA PRO A 458 -5.11 18.11 1.68
C PRO A 458 -5.04 18.98 2.93
N GLY A 459 -4.07 19.89 2.97
CA GLY A 459 -3.96 20.88 4.04
C GLY A 459 -2.69 20.77 4.87
N GLY A 460 -2.42 21.87 5.57
CA GLY A 460 -1.19 22.14 6.30
C GLY A 460 -0.24 23.02 5.52
N TRP A 461 0.60 23.79 6.22
CA TRP A 461 1.43 24.82 5.58
C TRP A 461 2.58 24.28 4.73
N MET A 462 2.97 23.01 4.90
CA MET A 462 3.97 22.35 4.04
C MET A 462 3.36 21.84 2.74
N VAL A 463 2.04 21.64 2.71
CA VAL A 463 1.36 21.37 1.45
C VAL A 463 1.40 22.69 0.69
N LYS A 464 2.02 22.68 -0.49
CA LYS A 464 1.95 23.82 -1.39
C LYS A 464 0.48 24.05 -1.67
N GLN A 465 -0.10 25.08 -1.03
CA GLN A 465 -1.40 25.58 -1.44
C GLN A 465 -1.23 25.97 -2.91
N GLU A 466 -2.07 25.43 -3.79
CA GLU A 466 -2.31 26.10 -5.06
C GLU A 466 -2.86 27.47 -4.67
N GLN A 467 -1.99 28.49 -4.66
CA GLN A 467 -2.47 29.86 -4.59
C GLN A 467 -3.44 30.05 -5.76
N PRO A 468 -4.62 30.65 -5.57
CA PRO A 468 -5.21 31.39 -6.66
C PRO A 468 -4.15 32.42 -7.04
N ALA A 469 -3.56 32.28 -8.22
CA ALA A 469 -2.45 33.13 -8.65
C ALA A 469 -2.85 34.60 -8.46
N ALA A 470 -2.09 35.34 -7.63
CA ALA A 470 -2.18 36.79 -7.63
C ALA A 470 -1.84 37.30 -9.05
N PRO A 471 -2.57 38.30 -9.57
CA PRO A 471 -2.41 38.73 -10.95
C PRO A 471 -1.00 39.28 -11.13
N PRO A 472 -0.23 38.80 -12.12
CA PRO A 472 1.07 39.38 -12.42
C PRO A 472 0.85 40.82 -12.91
N VAL A 473 1.43 41.81 -12.23
CA VAL A 473 1.57 43.14 -12.80
C VAL A 473 2.78 43.13 -13.73
N SER A 474 2.53 42.62 -14.93
CA SER A 474 3.07 43.12 -16.19
C SER A 474 2.08 42.66 -17.26
N ASP A 475 1.49 43.62 -17.94
CA ASP A 475 0.43 43.49 -18.94
C ASP A 475 0.54 42.22 -19.80
N GLU A 476 -0.42 41.29 -19.64
CA GLU A 476 -0.89 40.39 -20.70
C GLU A 476 -2.21 39.70 -20.25
N ALA A 477 -3.10 39.48 -21.22
CA ALA A 477 -4.55 39.35 -21.12
C ALA A 477 -5.05 37.95 -20.59
N PRO A 478 -6.37 37.67 -20.52
CA PRO A 478 -6.97 36.65 -19.64
C PRO A 478 -6.64 35.20 -20.04
N LYS A 479 -6.49 34.29 -19.06
CA LYS A 479 -6.41 32.84 -19.34
C LYS A 479 -7.78 32.33 -19.80
N ASP A 480 -7.80 31.66 -20.94
CA ASP A 480 -9.01 31.26 -21.64
C ASP A 480 -9.87 30.27 -20.83
N THR A 481 -11.18 30.40 -20.98
CA THR A 481 -12.17 29.42 -20.51
C THR A 481 -12.63 28.59 -21.69
N PHE A 482 -12.77 27.29 -21.47
CA PHE A 482 -13.09 26.37 -22.55
C PHE A 482 -14.42 25.67 -22.28
N THR A 483 -15.23 25.55 -23.31
CA THR A 483 -16.39 24.66 -23.33
C THR A 483 -15.95 23.28 -23.80
N MET A 484 -16.73 22.24 -23.46
CA MET A 484 -16.45 20.89 -23.97
C MET A 484 -16.36 20.86 -25.51
N LYS A 485 -17.16 21.64 -26.22
CA LYS A 485 -17.10 21.77 -27.69
C LYS A 485 -15.78 22.34 -28.22
N GLN A 486 -15.07 23.12 -27.41
CA GLN A 486 -13.73 23.60 -27.76
C GLN A 486 -12.70 22.51 -27.51
N VAL A 487 -12.77 21.84 -26.35
CA VAL A 487 -11.88 20.73 -25.99
C VAL A 487 -11.98 19.58 -26.99
N GLU A 488 -13.19 19.26 -27.46
CA GLU A 488 -13.47 18.22 -28.46
C GLU A 488 -12.72 18.40 -29.80
N LYS A 489 -12.19 19.60 -30.09
CA LYS A 489 -11.42 19.86 -31.32
C LYS A 489 -9.95 19.44 -31.21
N HIS A 490 -9.47 19.15 -30.01
CA HIS A 490 -8.08 18.84 -29.69
C HIS A 490 -7.95 17.36 -29.33
N ASP A 491 -8.14 16.48 -30.32
CA ASP A 491 -8.38 15.05 -30.15
C ASP A 491 -7.32 14.11 -30.77
N ASN A 492 -6.14 14.62 -31.14
CA ASN A 492 -5.12 13.87 -31.89
C ASN A 492 -3.68 14.08 -31.35
N GLU A 493 -2.70 13.34 -31.89
CA GLU A 493 -1.31 13.29 -31.37
C GLU A 493 -0.52 14.60 -31.51
N GLU A 494 -0.90 15.46 -32.45
CA GLU A 494 -0.26 16.77 -32.66
C GLU A 494 -0.99 17.91 -31.91
N ASP A 495 -2.19 17.61 -31.38
CA ASP A 495 -3.06 18.55 -30.67
C ASP A 495 -4.04 17.79 -29.74
N CYS A 496 -3.61 17.49 -28.51
CA CYS A 496 -4.27 16.55 -27.58
C CYS A 496 -4.62 17.21 -26.25
N TRP A 497 -5.90 17.55 -26.06
CA TRP A 497 -6.39 18.08 -24.79
C TRP A 497 -7.23 17.06 -24.03
N ILE A 498 -7.21 17.08 -22.70
CA ILE A 498 -8.09 16.24 -21.87
C ILE A 498 -8.68 17.05 -20.72
N VAL A 499 -9.85 16.63 -20.22
CA VAL A 499 -10.44 17.18 -19.00
C VAL A 499 -10.22 16.26 -17.81
N ILE A 500 -9.76 16.82 -16.69
CA ILE A 500 -9.67 16.12 -15.41
C ILE A 500 -10.16 17.05 -14.30
N GLY A 501 -11.28 16.71 -13.66
CA GLY A 501 -11.84 17.47 -12.54
C GLY A 501 -12.18 18.93 -12.89
N ASN A 502 -12.89 19.14 -14.01
CA ASN A 502 -13.28 20.45 -14.57
C ASN A 502 -12.12 21.35 -15.03
N LYS A 503 -10.94 20.79 -15.26
CA LYS A 503 -9.77 21.50 -15.77
C LYS A 503 -9.34 20.91 -17.11
N VAL A 504 -8.96 21.77 -18.06
CA VAL A 504 -8.51 21.39 -19.39
C VAL A 504 -6.98 21.42 -19.45
N TYR A 505 -6.40 20.35 -20.00
CA TYR A 505 -4.97 20.14 -20.08
C TYR A 505 -4.54 19.85 -21.52
N ASP A 506 -3.61 20.63 -22.08
CA ASP A 506 -2.89 20.31 -23.32
C ASP A 506 -1.75 19.34 -23.02
N THR A 507 -2.01 18.07 -23.30
CA THR A 507 -1.08 16.96 -23.05
C THR A 507 -0.21 16.62 -24.25
N THR A 508 -0.30 17.37 -25.35
CA THR A 508 0.39 17.08 -26.62
C THR A 508 1.87 16.78 -26.43
N LYS A 509 2.58 17.63 -25.67
CA LYS A 509 4.02 17.46 -25.40
C LYS A 509 4.34 16.34 -24.43
N PHE A 510 3.36 15.91 -23.63
CA PHE A 510 3.53 14.85 -22.63
C PHE A 510 3.28 13.45 -23.18
N LEU A 511 2.62 13.32 -24.33
CA LEU A 511 2.29 12.04 -24.94
C LEU A 511 3.51 11.10 -25.02
N ASN A 512 4.67 11.61 -25.42
CA ASN A 512 5.91 10.84 -25.57
C ASN A 512 6.64 10.54 -24.25
N GLU A 513 6.32 11.27 -23.18
CA GLU A 513 6.95 11.13 -21.86
C GLU A 513 6.07 10.33 -20.89
N HIS A 514 4.82 10.04 -21.27
CA HIS A 514 3.89 9.33 -20.43
C HIS A 514 4.34 7.87 -20.19
N PRO A 515 4.53 7.43 -18.92
CA PRO A 515 5.02 6.09 -18.61
C PRO A 515 4.14 4.94 -19.10
N GLY A 516 2.85 5.19 -19.33
CA GLY A 516 1.90 4.25 -19.94
C GLY A 516 1.84 4.31 -21.48
N GLY A 517 2.71 5.10 -22.11
CA GLY A 517 2.68 5.41 -23.54
C GLY A 517 1.62 6.46 -23.93
N ALA A 518 1.84 7.11 -25.08
CA ALA A 518 0.98 8.16 -25.64
C ALA A 518 -0.49 7.71 -25.82
N GLU A 519 -0.68 6.47 -26.28
CA GLU A 519 -1.99 5.85 -26.55
C GLU A 519 -2.92 5.85 -25.33
N SER A 520 -2.36 5.76 -24.12
CA SER A 520 -3.13 5.78 -22.87
C SER A 520 -3.80 7.13 -22.60
N ILE A 521 -3.26 8.21 -23.16
CA ILE A 521 -3.82 9.57 -23.08
C ILE A 521 -4.69 9.85 -24.31
N LEU A 522 -4.20 9.50 -25.51
CA LEU A 522 -4.93 9.69 -26.77
C LEU A 522 -6.31 9.04 -26.76
N GLY A 523 -6.44 7.91 -26.06
CA GLY A 523 -7.71 7.25 -25.82
C GLY A 523 -8.77 8.10 -25.11
N ASN A 524 -8.43 9.26 -24.54
CA ASN A 524 -9.36 10.24 -23.99
C ASN A 524 -9.13 11.67 -24.52
N ALA A 525 -8.37 11.85 -25.61
CA ALA A 525 -8.13 13.17 -26.22
C ALA A 525 -9.46 13.86 -26.59
N GLY A 526 -9.57 15.16 -26.41
CA GLY A 526 -10.80 15.93 -26.56
C GLY A 526 -11.96 15.54 -25.62
N ALA A 527 -11.74 14.77 -24.55
CA ALA A 527 -12.80 14.28 -23.67
C ALA A 527 -12.47 14.40 -22.16
N ASP A 528 -13.46 14.16 -21.30
CA ASP A 528 -13.29 14.05 -19.85
C ASP A 528 -12.78 12.65 -19.47
N ALA A 529 -11.61 12.63 -18.83
CA ALA A 529 -10.89 11.43 -18.42
C ALA A 529 -10.82 11.29 -16.89
N THR A 530 -11.65 12.01 -16.13
CA THR A 530 -11.54 12.11 -14.66
C THR A 530 -11.59 10.75 -13.97
N ASP A 531 -12.55 9.90 -14.33
CA ASP A 531 -12.76 8.62 -13.68
C ASP A 531 -11.64 7.62 -14.03
N GLU A 532 -11.26 7.56 -15.31
CA GLU A 532 -10.14 6.78 -15.81
C GLU A 532 -8.83 7.22 -15.13
N PHE A 533 -8.57 8.52 -15.07
CA PHE A 533 -7.35 9.05 -14.49
C PHE A 533 -7.25 8.70 -13.00
N ASN A 534 -8.34 8.87 -12.24
CA ASN A 534 -8.38 8.57 -10.81
C ASN A 534 -8.28 7.07 -10.48
N ALA A 535 -8.68 6.19 -11.40
CA ALA A 535 -8.65 4.75 -11.18
C ALA A 535 -7.23 4.14 -11.21
N ILE A 536 -6.29 4.77 -11.92
CA ILE A 536 -4.97 4.19 -12.22
C ILE A 536 -3.78 5.10 -11.86
N HIS A 537 -3.98 6.40 -11.61
CA HIS A 537 -2.88 7.35 -11.40
C HIS A 537 -2.73 7.85 -9.96
N SER A 538 -1.48 7.92 -9.50
CA SER A 538 -1.11 8.36 -8.14
C SER A 538 -1.15 9.89 -7.97
N ALA A 539 -1.05 10.39 -6.73
CA ALA A 539 -0.97 11.83 -6.45
C ALA A 539 0.24 12.53 -7.14
N LYS A 540 1.32 11.80 -7.44
CA LYS A 540 2.46 12.32 -8.22
C LYS A 540 2.08 12.58 -9.68
N ALA A 541 1.29 11.70 -10.29
CA ALA A 541 0.77 11.92 -11.63
C ALA A 541 -0.18 13.13 -11.67
N LYS A 542 -0.97 13.35 -10.60
CA LYS A 542 -1.79 14.57 -10.44
C LYS A 542 -0.95 15.85 -10.42
N SER A 543 0.21 15.84 -9.75
CA SER A 543 1.10 17.01 -9.72
C SER A 543 1.77 17.32 -11.07
N MET A 544 1.92 16.34 -11.95
CA MET A 544 2.49 16.55 -13.29
C MET A 544 1.49 17.21 -14.25
N LEU A 545 0.18 17.06 -14.02
CA LEU A 545 -0.87 17.69 -14.83
C LEU A 545 -0.77 19.22 -14.83
N ALA A 546 -0.31 19.83 -13.74
CA ALA A 546 -0.18 21.27 -13.63
C ALA A 546 0.68 21.89 -14.75
N ASN A 547 1.67 21.15 -15.26
CA ASN A 547 2.55 21.60 -16.35
C ASN A 547 1.87 21.66 -17.72
N TYR A 548 0.71 21.01 -17.85
CA TYR A 548 -0.04 20.85 -19.09
C TYR A 548 -1.39 21.59 -19.02
N TYR A 549 -1.68 22.29 -17.93
CA TYR A 549 -2.93 23.00 -17.73
C TYR A 549 -3.04 24.24 -18.61
N ILE A 550 -4.18 24.40 -19.29
CA ILE A 550 -4.41 25.52 -20.22
C ILE A 550 -5.62 26.39 -19.87
N GLY A 551 -6.60 25.87 -19.11
CA GLY A 551 -7.77 26.65 -18.69
C GLY A 551 -8.84 25.82 -17.98
N ASP A 552 -9.83 26.49 -17.41
CA ASP A 552 -10.94 25.83 -16.71
C ASP A 552 -12.07 25.48 -17.69
N LEU A 553 -12.73 24.35 -17.43
CA LEU A 553 -13.93 23.95 -18.16
C LEU A 553 -15.14 24.69 -17.57
N VAL A 554 -15.86 25.44 -18.40
CA VAL A 554 -17.09 26.14 -18.00
C VAL A 554 -18.32 25.50 -18.63
N GLU A 555 -19.40 25.37 -17.85
CA GLU A 555 -20.68 24.88 -18.35
C GLU A 555 -21.34 25.93 -19.24
N ASP A 556 -21.82 25.50 -20.41
CA ASP A 556 -22.55 26.35 -21.34
C ASP A 556 -23.89 26.73 -20.67
N SER A 557 -24.04 28.01 -20.31
CA SER A 557 -25.24 28.55 -19.66
C SER A 557 -26.40 28.74 -20.63
N THR A 558 -26.74 27.67 -21.37
CA THR A 558 -27.99 27.55 -22.12
C THR A 558 -28.48 26.11 -22.03
N LYS A 559 -29.25 25.80 -20.98
CA LYS A 559 -30.00 24.54 -20.90
C LYS A 559 -31.16 24.57 -21.89
N GLU A 560 -31.07 23.76 -22.94
CA GLU A 560 -32.22 23.01 -23.45
C GLU A 560 -31.82 21.54 -23.69
N PRO A 561 -32.71 20.58 -23.41
CA PRO A 561 -32.43 19.16 -23.58
C PRO A 561 -32.46 18.85 -25.07
N THR A 562 -31.30 18.59 -25.65
CA THR A 562 -31.23 18.08 -27.02
C THR A 562 -30.70 16.65 -27.04
N SER A 563 -31.55 15.78 -27.58
CA SER A 563 -31.30 14.40 -28.00
C SER A 563 -29.97 14.27 -28.75
N PRO A 564 -29.34 13.08 -28.77
CA PRO A 564 -28.03 12.90 -29.38
C PRO A 564 -28.09 13.27 -30.87
N LYS A 565 -27.32 14.30 -31.26
CA LYS A 565 -27.07 14.59 -32.68
C LYS A 565 -25.83 13.82 -33.12
N GLU A 566 -26.06 12.96 -34.09
CA GLU A 566 -25.08 12.24 -34.90
C GLU A 566 -24.00 13.20 -35.44
N SER A 567 -22.73 12.89 -35.19
CA SER A 567 -21.60 13.48 -35.91
C SER A 567 -21.18 12.55 -37.04
N LYS A 568 -21.23 13.08 -38.26
CA LYS A 568 -20.78 12.45 -39.50
C LYS A 568 -19.31 12.05 -39.42
N THR A 569 -19.03 10.76 -39.36
CA THR A 569 -17.76 10.17 -39.80
C THR A 569 -18.01 9.38 -41.08
N THR A 570 -17.06 9.47 -42.00
CA THR A 570 -17.03 8.80 -43.31
C THR A 570 -17.31 7.30 -43.20
N ASP A 571 -18.08 6.79 -44.17
CA ASP A 571 -18.83 5.50 -44.19
C ASP A 571 -18.08 4.18 -43.86
N GLU A 572 -16.77 4.19 -43.56
CA GLU A 572 -16.02 2.97 -43.16
C GLU A 572 -15.75 2.85 -41.64
N ASP A 573 -15.68 3.95 -40.89
CA ASP A 573 -15.46 3.90 -39.43
C ASP A 573 -16.74 3.67 -38.61
N SER A 574 -17.92 3.80 -39.25
CA SER A 574 -19.23 3.63 -38.59
C SER A 574 -19.56 2.18 -38.19
N LEU A 575 -18.79 1.20 -38.67
CA LEU A 575 -18.99 -0.24 -38.42
C LEU A 575 -17.89 -0.87 -37.53
N LYS A 576 -17.07 -0.06 -36.84
CA LYS A 576 -16.16 -0.55 -35.79
C LYS A 576 -16.84 -0.38 -34.43
N ALA A 577 -16.91 -1.47 -33.67
CA ALA A 577 -17.62 -1.49 -32.40
C ALA A 577 -16.86 -0.78 -31.27
N LEU A 578 -15.55 -0.99 -31.20
CA LEU A 578 -14.72 -0.44 -30.14
C LEU A 578 -14.49 1.06 -30.30
N ASN A 579 -14.66 1.77 -29.19
CA ASN A 579 -14.31 3.17 -29.06
C ASN A 579 -13.43 3.32 -27.81
N PRO A 580 -12.23 3.90 -27.91
CA PRO A 580 -11.30 4.00 -26.78
C PRO A 580 -11.81 4.91 -25.67
N LYS A 581 -12.85 5.73 -25.93
CA LYS A 581 -13.48 6.66 -24.99
C LYS A 581 -14.78 6.13 -24.38
N VAL A 582 -15.52 5.28 -25.10
CA VAL A 582 -16.90 4.90 -24.75
C VAL A 582 -17.00 3.44 -24.30
N TRP A 583 -17.73 3.20 -23.21
CA TRP A 583 -18.12 1.86 -22.78
C TRP A 583 -19.25 1.32 -23.65
N LEU A 584 -19.00 0.24 -24.35
CA LEU A 584 -19.98 -0.46 -25.16
C LEU A 584 -20.58 -1.62 -24.37
N SER A 585 -21.91 -1.65 -24.23
CA SER A 585 -22.61 -2.78 -23.63
C SER A 585 -22.84 -3.89 -24.65
N CYS A 586 -22.33 -5.10 -24.35
CA CYS A 586 -22.39 -6.27 -25.22
C CYS A 586 -23.19 -7.40 -24.57
N PRO A 587 -24.25 -7.91 -25.21
CA PRO A 587 -24.99 -9.06 -24.71
C PRO A 587 -24.19 -10.35 -24.90
N PHE A 588 -24.24 -11.22 -23.91
CA PHE A 588 -23.71 -12.57 -23.94
C PHE A 588 -24.60 -13.46 -24.81
N ILE A 589 -24.01 -14.12 -25.81
CA ILE A 589 -24.71 -14.92 -26.82
C ILE A 589 -24.58 -16.41 -26.51
N GLU A 590 -23.35 -16.91 -26.37
CA GLU A 590 -23.10 -18.34 -26.16
C GLU A 590 -21.80 -18.60 -25.40
N LYS A 591 -21.76 -19.75 -24.71
CA LYS A 591 -20.56 -20.29 -24.07
C LYS A 591 -20.27 -21.68 -24.63
N LYS A 592 -19.09 -21.84 -25.23
CA LYS A 592 -18.56 -23.13 -25.69
C LYS A 592 -17.54 -23.64 -24.67
N VAL A 593 -17.78 -24.82 -24.13
CA VAL A 593 -16.84 -25.49 -23.21
C VAL A 593 -15.69 -26.08 -24.03
N ILE A 594 -14.45 -25.74 -23.67
CA ILE A 594 -13.23 -26.22 -24.34
C ILE A 594 -12.54 -27.30 -23.51
N SER A 595 -12.45 -27.09 -22.20
CA SER A 595 -11.93 -28.06 -21.24
C SER A 595 -12.64 -27.91 -19.90
N HIS A 596 -12.27 -28.71 -18.90
CA HIS A 596 -12.86 -28.66 -17.56
C HIS A 596 -12.88 -27.23 -16.97
N ASN A 597 -11.86 -26.42 -17.27
CA ASN A 597 -11.71 -25.07 -16.74
C ASN A 597 -11.54 -23.98 -17.81
N SER A 598 -11.78 -24.25 -19.09
CA SER A 598 -11.64 -23.23 -20.16
C SER A 598 -12.87 -23.17 -21.05
N ARG A 599 -13.32 -21.96 -21.38
CA ARG A 599 -14.46 -21.71 -22.25
C ARG A 599 -14.18 -20.59 -23.25
N ILE A 600 -14.88 -20.63 -24.37
CA ILE A 600 -15.05 -19.48 -25.26
C ILE A 600 -16.39 -18.83 -24.93
N PHE A 601 -16.38 -17.54 -24.65
CA PHE A 601 -17.56 -16.72 -24.41
C PHE A 601 -17.77 -15.79 -25.60
N ARG A 602 -18.91 -15.92 -26.28
CA ARG A 602 -19.29 -15.07 -27.39
C ARG A 602 -20.19 -13.94 -26.92
N PHE A 603 -19.86 -12.73 -27.35
CA PHE A 603 -20.63 -11.53 -27.08
C PHE A 603 -21.03 -10.83 -28.37
N GLY A 604 -22.26 -10.31 -28.41
CA GLY A 604 -22.80 -9.57 -29.54
C GLY A 604 -22.27 -8.15 -29.60
N LEU A 605 -22.11 -7.65 -30.83
CA LEU A 605 -21.85 -6.25 -31.12
C LEU A 605 -23.15 -5.50 -31.43
N GLN A 606 -23.06 -4.20 -31.68
CA GLN A 606 -24.21 -3.31 -31.90
C GLN A 606 -25.12 -3.78 -33.05
N SER A 607 -24.56 -4.41 -34.08
CA SER A 607 -25.30 -5.09 -35.14
C SER A 607 -24.46 -6.19 -35.78
N ASP A 608 -25.11 -7.04 -36.57
CA ASP A 608 -24.48 -8.09 -37.40
C ASP A 608 -23.49 -7.56 -38.44
N LYS A 609 -23.42 -6.25 -38.66
CA LYS A 609 -22.48 -5.58 -39.57
C LYS A 609 -21.25 -5.03 -38.88
N HIS A 610 -21.24 -4.95 -37.54
CA HIS A 610 -20.11 -4.38 -36.81
C HIS A 610 -18.95 -5.37 -36.71
N SER A 611 -17.74 -4.91 -37.02
CA SER A 611 -16.51 -5.58 -36.62
C SER A 611 -16.11 -5.10 -35.22
N LEU A 612 -15.34 -5.90 -34.47
CA LEU A 612 -14.87 -5.46 -33.16
C LEU A 612 -13.98 -4.20 -33.27
N GLY A 613 -13.17 -4.08 -34.33
CA GLY A 613 -12.27 -2.95 -34.53
C GLY A 613 -11.03 -2.97 -33.62
N LEU A 614 -10.61 -4.16 -33.15
CA LEU A 614 -9.43 -4.33 -32.29
C LEU A 614 -8.16 -4.48 -33.15
N PRO A 615 -7.14 -3.61 -32.99
CA PRO A 615 -5.83 -3.80 -33.60
C PRO A 615 -5.14 -5.08 -33.08
N VAL A 616 -4.45 -5.82 -33.94
CA VAL A 616 -3.77 -7.10 -33.66
C VAL A 616 -2.68 -6.93 -32.59
N GLY A 617 -2.88 -7.52 -31.41
CA GLY A 617 -1.98 -7.36 -30.26
C GLY A 617 -2.51 -6.41 -29.18
N ASN A 618 -3.54 -5.63 -29.48
CA ASN A 618 -4.25 -4.87 -28.45
C ASN A 618 -5.24 -5.76 -27.68
N HIS A 619 -5.72 -5.23 -26.57
CA HIS A 619 -6.73 -5.84 -25.70
C HIS A 619 -7.90 -4.88 -25.46
N ILE A 620 -8.95 -5.39 -24.82
CA ILE A 620 -10.10 -4.62 -24.37
C ILE A 620 -10.19 -4.66 -22.85
N PHE A 621 -10.69 -3.61 -22.23
CA PHE A 621 -11.23 -3.69 -20.88
C PHE A 621 -12.61 -4.32 -20.93
N VAL A 622 -12.87 -5.24 -20.01
CA VAL A 622 -14.18 -5.80 -19.71
C VAL A 622 -14.58 -5.35 -18.32
N ARG A 623 -15.73 -4.68 -18.21
CA ARG A 623 -16.35 -4.23 -16.97
C ARG A 623 -17.60 -5.05 -16.70
N ALA A 624 -17.70 -5.53 -15.46
CA ALA A 624 -18.87 -6.22 -14.94
C ALA A 624 -19.20 -5.71 -13.53
N SER A 625 -20.48 -5.72 -13.15
CA SER A 625 -20.90 -5.44 -11.78
C SER A 625 -21.01 -6.75 -11.01
N ILE A 626 -20.13 -6.96 -10.03
CA ILE A 626 -20.14 -8.14 -9.16
C ILE A 626 -20.37 -7.67 -7.73
N ASP A 627 -21.53 -8.04 -7.16
CA ASP A 627 -22.03 -7.56 -5.87
C ASP A 627 -22.09 -6.03 -5.77
N ASN A 628 -22.70 -5.38 -6.77
CA ASN A 628 -22.85 -3.92 -6.86
C ASN A 628 -21.53 -3.12 -6.82
N LYS A 629 -20.40 -3.73 -7.21
CA LYS A 629 -19.12 -3.04 -7.41
C LYS A 629 -18.60 -3.30 -8.82
N PRO A 630 -18.15 -2.26 -9.54
CA PRO A 630 -17.54 -2.46 -10.86
C PRO A 630 -16.21 -3.20 -10.71
N LEU A 631 -16.03 -4.26 -11.49
CA LEU A 631 -14.77 -4.97 -11.67
C LEU A 631 -14.33 -4.83 -13.13
N ILE A 632 -13.12 -4.33 -13.35
CA ILE A 632 -12.53 -4.17 -14.68
C ILE A 632 -11.35 -5.13 -14.83
N ARG A 633 -11.25 -5.83 -15.96
CA ARG A 633 -10.13 -6.70 -16.33
C ARG A 633 -9.82 -6.58 -17.81
N SER A 634 -8.55 -6.69 -18.18
CA SER A 634 -8.12 -6.75 -19.57
C SER A 634 -8.28 -8.17 -20.14
N TYR A 635 -8.79 -8.25 -21.37
CA TYR A 635 -8.85 -9.48 -22.14
C TYR A 635 -8.43 -9.21 -23.58
N THR A 636 -7.74 -10.18 -24.20
CA THR A 636 -7.50 -10.17 -25.64
C THR A 636 -8.48 -11.14 -26.31
N PRO A 637 -9.48 -10.64 -27.05
CA PRO A 637 -10.36 -11.47 -27.87
C PRO A 637 -9.58 -12.33 -28.87
N ILE A 638 -10.08 -13.53 -29.15
CA ILE A 638 -9.50 -14.41 -30.19
C ILE A 638 -10.09 -14.14 -31.59
N THR A 639 -11.15 -13.33 -31.64
CA THR A 639 -11.74 -12.80 -32.89
C THR A 639 -10.86 -11.72 -33.48
N ALA A 640 -10.52 -11.87 -34.75
CA ALA A 640 -9.78 -10.88 -35.53
C ALA A 640 -10.75 -9.98 -36.32
N SER A 641 -10.30 -8.79 -36.71
CA SER A 641 -11.13 -7.81 -37.46
C SER A 641 -11.62 -8.32 -38.83
N ASN A 642 -11.10 -9.44 -39.31
CA ASN A 642 -11.45 -10.10 -40.57
C ASN A 642 -12.16 -11.46 -40.38
N ASP A 643 -12.61 -11.75 -39.16
CA ASP A 643 -13.62 -12.78 -38.87
C ASP A 643 -15.03 -12.22 -39.17
N PRO A 644 -16.08 -13.07 -39.28
CA PRO A 644 -17.42 -12.60 -39.56
C PRO A 644 -17.90 -11.53 -38.54
N PRO A 645 -18.56 -10.46 -39.00
CA PRO A 645 -19.00 -9.38 -38.14
C PRO A 645 -20.14 -9.81 -37.19
N GLY A 646 -20.42 -8.96 -36.19
CA GLY A 646 -21.54 -9.09 -35.27
C GLY A 646 -21.20 -9.64 -33.89
N TYR A 647 -19.99 -10.14 -33.68
CA TYR A 647 -19.60 -10.70 -32.39
C TYR A 647 -18.10 -10.58 -32.10
N PHE A 648 -17.73 -10.89 -30.86
CA PHE A 648 -16.36 -11.23 -30.48
C PHE A 648 -16.34 -12.37 -29.45
N ASP A 649 -15.26 -13.13 -29.47
CA ASP A 649 -15.04 -14.32 -28.64
C ASP A 649 -13.90 -14.09 -27.65
N LEU A 650 -14.18 -14.33 -26.36
CA LEU A 650 -13.19 -14.35 -25.29
C LEU A 650 -12.88 -15.79 -24.91
N LEU A 651 -11.63 -16.23 -25.11
CA LEU A 651 -11.14 -17.49 -24.59
C LEU A 651 -10.62 -17.28 -23.16
N VAL A 652 -11.33 -17.82 -22.18
CA VAL A 652 -11.07 -17.55 -20.77
C VAL A 652 -10.96 -18.86 -19.99
N LYS A 653 -9.87 -18.96 -19.20
CA LYS A 653 -9.74 -19.97 -18.16
C LYS A 653 -10.52 -19.53 -16.92
N VAL A 654 -11.50 -20.34 -16.54
CA VAL A 654 -12.31 -20.17 -15.34
C VAL A 654 -11.53 -20.77 -14.17
N TYR A 655 -11.22 -19.92 -13.21
CA TYR A 655 -10.55 -20.33 -11.98
C TYR A 655 -11.65 -20.53 -10.94
N PHE A 656 -12.06 -21.78 -10.71
CA PHE A 656 -13.14 -22.07 -9.77
C PHE A 656 -12.70 -21.85 -8.33
N LYS A 657 -13.66 -21.41 -7.52
CA LYS A 657 -13.53 -21.38 -6.08
C LYS A 657 -13.10 -22.75 -5.56
N ASN A 658 -12.19 -22.76 -4.59
CA ASN A 658 -11.67 -23.94 -3.89
C ASN A 658 -10.83 -24.93 -4.71
N GLU A 659 -10.49 -24.64 -5.97
CA GLU A 659 -9.59 -25.53 -6.75
C GLU A 659 -8.10 -25.20 -6.55
N HIS A 660 -7.76 -23.91 -6.36
CA HIS A 660 -6.36 -23.49 -6.18
C HIS A 660 -6.05 -23.16 -4.71
N PRO A 661 -5.07 -23.85 -4.08
CA PRO A 661 -4.80 -23.69 -2.64
C PRO A 661 -4.32 -22.28 -2.24
N GLN A 662 -3.71 -21.54 -3.18
CA GLN A 662 -3.29 -20.14 -2.96
C GLN A 662 -4.35 -19.10 -3.38
N PHE A 663 -5.39 -19.52 -4.14
CA PHE A 663 -6.45 -18.62 -4.63
C PHE A 663 -7.82 -19.25 -4.37
N PRO A 664 -8.23 -19.38 -3.09
CA PRO A 664 -9.43 -20.13 -2.72
C PRO A 664 -10.72 -19.51 -3.25
N ASN A 665 -10.73 -18.20 -3.54
CA ASN A 665 -11.89 -17.50 -4.11
C ASN A 665 -12.02 -17.68 -5.63
N GLY A 666 -11.04 -18.30 -6.30
CA GLY A 666 -11.01 -18.39 -7.75
C GLY A 666 -10.88 -17.01 -8.43
N GLY A 667 -11.16 -16.97 -9.73
CA GLY A 667 -11.14 -15.76 -10.55
C GLY A 667 -12.52 -15.10 -10.53
N LEU A 668 -12.64 -13.92 -9.92
CA LEU A 668 -13.94 -13.24 -9.79
C LEU A 668 -14.58 -12.93 -11.15
N MET A 669 -13.81 -12.33 -12.07
CA MET A 669 -14.30 -12.03 -13.42
C MET A 669 -14.56 -13.31 -14.22
N SER A 670 -13.66 -14.31 -14.20
CA SER A 670 -13.85 -15.51 -15.01
C SER A 670 -14.99 -16.41 -14.51
N GLN A 671 -15.26 -16.45 -13.21
CA GLN A 671 -16.46 -17.10 -12.65
C GLN A 671 -17.72 -16.30 -12.98
N TYR A 672 -17.67 -14.96 -12.95
CA TYR A 672 -18.80 -14.14 -13.39
C TYR A 672 -19.15 -14.40 -14.86
N LEU A 673 -18.14 -14.41 -15.74
CA LEU A 673 -18.35 -14.76 -17.15
C LEU A 673 -18.96 -16.16 -17.28
N ASP A 674 -18.47 -17.14 -16.51
CA ASP A 674 -19.03 -18.50 -16.49
C ASP A 674 -20.48 -18.58 -16.00
N SER A 675 -20.89 -17.66 -15.14
CA SER A 675 -22.25 -17.60 -14.60
C SER A 675 -23.27 -16.87 -15.49
N LEU A 676 -22.82 -16.23 -16.59
CA LEU A 676 -23.69 -15.50 -17.48
C LEU A 676 -24.74 -16.40 -18.13
N ASN A 677 -25.97 -15.92 -18.16
CA ASN A 677 -27.08 -16.46 -18.93
C ASN A 677 -27.20 -15.70 -20.25
N VAL A 678 -27.65 -16.38 -21.31
CA VAL A 678 -27.87 -15.75 -22.62
C VAL A 678 -28.72 -14.48 -22.46
N GLY A 679 -28.22 -13.36 -22.98
CA GLY A 679 -28.84 -12.03 -22.86
C GLY A 679 -28.26 -11.16 -21.73
N ASP A 680 -27.55 -11.72 -20.75
CA ASP A 680 -26.81 -10.95 -19.75
C ASP A 680 -25.76 -10.07 -20.43
N LYS A 681 -25.38 -8.95 -19.83
CA LYS A 681 -24.50 -7.96 -20.46
C LYS A 681 -23.19 -7.80 -19.73
N ILE A 682 -22.14 -7.57 -20.51
CA ILE A 682 -20.88 -6.97 -20.05
C ILE A 682 -20.71 -5.62 -20.72
N GLU A 683 -19.80 -4.79 -20.20
CA GLU A 683 -19.37 -3.57 -20.88
C GLU A 683 -17.92 -3.71 -21.31
N ILE A 684 -17.59 -3.22 -22.50
CA ILE A 684 -16.23 -3.24 -23.03
C ILE A 684 -15.77 -1.84 -23.43
N LYS A 685 -14.48 -1.55 -23.27
CA LYS A 685 -13.84 -0.31 -23.71
C LYS A 685 -12.46 -0.63 -24.29
N GLY A 686 -12.07 0.04 -25.35
CA GLY A 686 -10.82 -0.19 -26.07
C GLY A 686 -10.89 0.33 -27.50
N PRO A 687 -9.88 0.12 -28.34
CA PRO A 687 -8.72 -0.74 -28.11
C PRO A 687 -7.69 -0.17 -27.15
N ILE A 688 -6.91 -1.05 -26.49
CA ILE A 688 -5.87 -0.68 -25.53
C ILE A 688 -4.63 -1.53 -25.78
N GLY A 689 -3.46 -0.92 -25.86
CA GLY A 689 -2.22 -1.66 -26.02
C GLY A 689 -1.12 -0.81 -26.64
N SER A 690 0.12 -1.13 -26.29
CA SER A 690 1.31 -0.43 -26.79
C SER A 690 1.95 -1.15 -27.98
N PHE A 691 1.48 -2.36 -28.32
CA PHE A 691 1.96 -3.17 -29.43
C PHE A 691 0.83 -3.47 -30.42
N PHE A 692 1.03 -3.10 -31.69
CA PHE A 692 0.11 -3.42 -32.78
C PHE A 692 0.87 -3.98 -33.98
N TYR A 693 0.52 -5.18 -34.42
CA TYR A 693 1.11 -5.79 -35.60
C TYR A 693 0.35 -5.38 -36.88
N ASN A 694 1.04 -4.71 -37.81
CA ASN A 694 0.46 -4.16 -39.04
C ASN A 694 0.53 -5.15 -40.22
N GLY A 695 1.10 -6.35 -40.03
CA GLY A 695 1.37 -7.29 -41.10
C GLY A 695 2.73 -7.07 -41.77
N ARG A 696 3.20 -8.09 -42.49
CA ARG A 696 4.44 -8.09 -43.28
C ARG A 696 5.67 -7.68 -42.50
N GLY A 697 5.72 -8.12 -41.25
CA GLY A 697 6.80 -7.82 -40.31
C GLY A 697 6.78 -6.39 -39.77
N GLN A 698 5.84 -5.55 -40.19
CA GLN A 698 5.65 -4.19 -39.68
C GLN A 698 4.84 -4.25 -38.40
N TYR A 699 5.31 -3.53 -37.39
CA TYR A 699 4.61 -3.40 -36.12
C TYR A 699 4.85 -2.01 -35.52
N ARG A 700 3.93 -1.58 -34.68
CA ARG A 700 4.05 -0.38 -33.88
C ARG A 700 4.29 -0.77 -32.44
N TYR A 701 5.32 -0.21 -31.81
CA TYR A 701 5.57 -0.36 -30.38
C TYR A 701 5.91 0.98 -29.75
N LYS A 702 5.15 1.40 -28.72
CA LYS A 702 5.28 2.73 -28.08
C LYS A 702 5.32 3.88 -29.11
N SER A 703 4.30 3.94 -29.98
CA SER A 703 4.18 4.91 -31.10
C SER A 703 5.23 4.82 -32.22
N ASN A 704 6.27 3.99 -32.10
CA ASN A 704 7.28 3.84 -33.15
C ASN A 704 6.90 2.73 -34.12
N ASN A 705 6.82 3.06 -35.41
CA ASN A 705 6.76 2.06 -36.47
C ASN A 705 8.13 1.39 -36.62
N LYS A 706 8.15 0.08 -36.47
CA LYS A 706 9.31 -0.77 -36.54
C LYS A 706 9.04 -1.94 -37.49
N SER A 707 10.10 -2.61 -37.90
CA SER A 707 10.02 -3.81 -38.71
C SER A 707 10.82 -4.95 -38.09
N CYS A 708 10.35 -6.17 -38.27
CA CYS A 708 11.01 -7.39 -37.88
C CYS A 708 10.89 -8.42 -39.00
N LYS A 709 11.80 -9.39 -39.00
CA LYS A 709 11.77 -10.58 -39.86
C LYS A 709 11.39 -11.83 -39.07
N GLU A 710 11.66 -11.82 -37.76
CA GLU A 710 11.40 -12.93 -36.86
C GLU A 710 10.68 -12.43 -35.61
N ILE A 711 9.69 -13.20 -35.14
CA ILE A 711 8.99 -12.97 -33.87
C ILE A 711 9.07 -14.27 -33.06
N GLY A 712 9.86 -14.26 -32.00
CA GLY A 712 9.80 -15.28 -30.96
C GLY A 712 8.63 -15.02 -30.02
N MET A 713 7.99 -16.07 -29.52
CA MET A 713 6.85 -15.96 -28.62
C MET A 713 7.00 -16.96 -27.48
N ILE A 714 6.75 -16.52 -26.25
CA ILE A 714 6.65 -17.40 -25.08
C ILE A 714 5.32 -17.14 -24.41
N ALA A 715 4.46 -18.16 -24.38
CA ALA A 715 3.12 -18.07 -23.82
C ALA A 715 2.92 -19.05 -22.66
N GLY A 716 2.14 -18.64 -21.66
CA GLY A 716 1.72 -19.49 -20.54
C GLY A 716 0.21 -19.49 -20.35
N GLY A 717 -0.44 -20.65 -20.45
CA GLY A 717 -1.89 -20.79 -20.27
C GLY A 717 -2.70 -19.85 -21.19
N THR A 718 -3.52 -18.95 -20.64
CA THR A 718 -4.31 -17.99 -21.42
C THR A 718 -3.48 -16.88 -22.07
N GLY A 719 -2.20 -16.75 -21.75
CA GLY A 719 -1.29 -15.81 -22.43
C GLY A 719 -1.11 -16.09 -23.92
N ILE A 720 -1.68 -17.19 -24.44
CA ILE A 720 -1.74 -17.51 -25.86
C ILE A 720 -2.60 -16.54 -26.67
N THR A 721 -3.60 -15.88 -26.07
CA THR A 721 -4.58 -15.08 -26.83
C THR A 721 -3.99 -13.92 -27.65
N PRO A 722 -3.09 -13.06 -27.11
CA PRO A 722 -2.40 -12.07 -27.94
C PRO A 722 -1.47 -12.69 -28.99
N MET A 723 -0.78 -13.79 -28.65
CA MET A 723 0.11 -14.50 -29.60
C MET A 723 -0.68 -15.06 -30.77
N TYR A 724 -1.84 -15.65 -30.49
CA TYR A 724 -2.71 -16.24 -31.49
C TYR A 724 -3.23 -15.20 -32.48
N GLN A 725 -3.55 -13.98 -32.02
CA GLN A 725 -3.91 -12.88 -32.94
C GLN A 725 -2.77 -12.54 -33.90
N VAL A 726 -1.54 -12.40 -33.38
CA VAL A 726 -0.35 -12.10 -34.20
C VAL A 726 -0.07 -13.23 -35.19
N ILE A 727 -0.09 -14.48 -34.73
CA ILE A 727 0.13 -15.68 -35.55
C ILE A 727 -0.89 -15.74 -36.69
N ARG A 728 -2.19 -15.63 -36.39
CA ARG A 728 -3.24 -15.66 -37.41
C ARG A 728 -3.07 -14.51 -38.41
N SER A 729 -2.76 -13.30 -37.94
CA SER A 729 -2.58 -12.14 -38.82
C SER A 729 -1.42 -12.34 -39.78
N ALA A 730 -0.26 -12.77 -39.29
CA ALA A 730 0.96 -12.94 -40.10
C ALA A 730 0.92 -14.16 -41.03
N LEU A 731 0.23 -15.24 -40.66
CA LEU A 731 0.14 -16.44 -41.49
C LEU A 731 -0.98 -16.38 -42.52
N ARG A 732 -2.04 -15.60 -42.28
CA ARG A 732 -3.15 -15.44 -43.23
C ARG A 732 -2.75 -14.62 -44.46
N ASP A 733 -1.81 -13.70 -44.34
CA ASP A 733 -1.22 -13.00 -45.49
C ASP A 733 -0.07 -13.85 -46.07
N PRO A 734 -0.21 -14.43 -47.28
CA PRO A 734 0.86 -15.20 -47.91
C PRO A 734 2.07 -14.33 -48.28
N GLU A 735 1.90 -13.02 -48.42
CA GLU A 735 2.97 -12.06 -48.75
C GLU A 735 3.73 -11.57 -47.50
N ASP A 736 3.30 -11.97 -46.30
CA ASP A 736 4.02 -11.67 -45.07
C ASP A 736 5.25 -12.58 -44.94
N PRO A 737 6.49 -12.06 -44.90
CA PRO A 737 7.68 -12.90 -44.80
C PRO A 737 8.03 -13.29 -43.36
N THR A 738 7.26 -12.84 -42.36
CA THR A 738 7.63 -12.97 -40.94
C THR A 738 7.68 -14.44 -40.53
N LYS A 739 8.80 -14.84 -39.90
CA LYS A 739 8.96 -16.14 -39.25
C LYS A 739 8.53 -16.04 -37.79
N LEU A 740 7.80 -17.05 -37.32
CA LEU A 740 7.22 -17.08 -35.99
C LEU A 740 7.71 -18.34 -35.26
N SER A 741 8.14 -18.19 -34.02
CA SER A 741 8.36 -19.32 -33.13
C SER A 741 7.57 -19.14 -31.84
N LEU A 742 6.93 -20.21 -31.35
CA LEU A 742 6.14 -20.19 -30.12
C LEU A 742 6.59 -21.30 -29.18
N ILE A 743 7.06 -20.94 -27.99
CA ILE A 743 7.18 -21.85 -26.85
C ILE A 743 5.91 -21.69 -26.02
N TYR A 744 5.07 -22.73 -25.99
CA TYR A 744 3.80 -22.70 -25.28
C TYR A 744 3.79 -23.61 -24.05
N ALA A 745 3.86 -23.00 -22.87
CA ALA A 745 3.95 -23.68 -21.59
C ALA A 745 2.58 -23.84 -20.92
N ASN A 746 2.25 -25.09 -20.57
CA ASN A 746 0.99 -25.47 -19.93
C ASN A 746 1.22 -26.45 -18.77
N ARG A 747 0.19 -26.69 -17.95
CA ARG A 747 0.33 -27.60 -16.81
C ARG A 747 0.26 -29.05 -17.25
N THR A 748 -0.80 -29.42 -17.94
CA THR A 748 -1.06 -30.75 -18.52
C THR A 748 -1.36 -30.62 -20.02
N GLU A 749 -1.41 -31.74 -20.75
CA GLU A 749 -1.76 -31.74 -22.17
C GLU A 749 -3.17 -31.21 -22.44
N GLU A 750 -4.12 -31.48 -21.54
CA GLU A 750 -5.50 -30.98 -21.62
C GLU A 750 -5.62 -29.46 -21.39
N ASP A 751 -4.60 -28.83 -20.82
CA ASP A 751 -4.57 -27.38 -20.61
C ASP A 751 -4.12 -26.60 -21.84
N ILE A 752 -3.66 -27.28 -22.91
CA ILE A 752 -3.18 -26.62 -24.13
C ILE A 752 -4.39 -26.06 -24.89
N LEU A 753 -4.58 -24.75 -24.81
CA LEU A 753 -5.65 -24.07 -25.50
C LEU A 753 -5.33 -23.90 -26.99
N LEU A 754 -6.35 -24.00 -27.86
CA LEU A 754 -6.22 -23.84 -29.31
C LEU A 754 -5.22 -24.83 -29.96
N ARG A 755 -5.01 -26.01 -29.35
CA ARG A 755 -3.99 -26.96 -29.81
C ARG A 755 -4.19 -27.38 -31.26
N SER A 756 -5.40 -27.80 -31.63
CA SER A 756 -5.69 -28.26 -33.00
C SER A 756 -5.42 -27.14 -34.00
N GLU A 757 -5.86 -25.92 -33.69
CA GLU A 757 -5.69 -24.76 -34.55
C GLU A 757 -4.22 -24.36 -34.69
N LEU A 758 -3.44 -24.41 -33.61
CA LEU A 758 -2.02 -24.10 -33.63
C LEU A 758 -1.20 -25.18 -34.37
N ASP A 759 -1.53 -26.46 -34.18
CA ASP A 759 -0.90 -27.59 -34.87
C ASP A 759 -1.19 -27.54 -36.38
N ASP A 760 -2.43 -27.26 -36.76
CA ASP A 760 -2.81 -27.08 -38.16
C ASP A 760 -2.11 -25.88 -38.80
N LEU A 761 -1.99 -24.76 -38.08
CA LEU A 761 -1.23 -23.59 -38.55
C LEU A 761 0.25 -23.93 -38.74
N ALA A 762 0.88 -24.62 -37.80
CA ALA A 762 2.29 -25.00 -37.89
C ALA A 762 2.55 -26.02 -39.01
N LYS A 763 1.64 -26.99 -39.19
CA LYS A 763 1.73 -28.00 -40.24
C LYS A 763 1.62 -27.39 -41.64
N ASN A 764 0.74 -26.41 -41.81
CA ASN A 764 0.45 -25.82 -43.11
C ASN A 764 1.31 -24.60 -43.46
N ASN A 765 2.09 -24.08 -42.50
CA ASN A 765 2.91 -22.88 -42.71
C ASN A 765 4.37 -23.12 -42.28
N PRO A 766 5.32 -23.26 -43.22
CA PRO A 766 6.74 -23.48 -42.86
C PRO A 766 7.39 -22.29 -42.14
N ARG A 767 6.71 -21.13 -42.11
CA ARG A 767 7.13 -19.92 -41.38
C ARG A 767 6.80 -19.97 -39.88
N PHE A 768 5.98 -20.92 -39.42
CA PHE A 768 5.58 -21.01 -38.02
C PHE A 768 6.04 -22.32 -37.38
N LYS A 769 6.77 -22.20 -36.29
CA LYS A 769 7.20 -23.32 -35.45
C LYS A 769 6.57 -23.19 -34.07
N ILE A 770 6.07 -24.28 -33.53
CA ILE A 770 5.56 -24.36 -32.17
C ILE A 770 6.27 -25.46 -31.38
N TYR A 771 6.56 -25.19 -30.11
CA TYR A 771 7.14 -26.13 -29.16
C TYR A 771 6.35 -26.11 -27.86
N TYR A 772 5.79 -27.25 -27.48
CA TYR A 772 4.98 -27.37 -26.27
C TYR A 772 5.82 -27.79 -25.07
N MET A 773 5.56 -27.16 -23.94
CA MET A 773 6.18 -27.45 -22.63
C MET A 773 5.10 -27.81 -21.61
N LEU A 774 5.24 -28.94 -20.92
CA LEU A 774 4.32 -29.35 -19.85
C LEU A 774 5.02 -29.45 -18.50
N SER A 775 4.44 -28.83 -17.47
CA SER A 775 4.96 -29.00 -16.09
C SER A 775 4.60 -30.36 -15.47
N ARG A 776 3.55 -31.01 -16.00
CA ARG A 776 3.04 -32.33 -15.56
C ARG A 776 2.65 -33.15 -16.80
N PRO A 777 3.65 -33.64 -17.58
CA PRO A 777 3.39 -34.41 -18.78
C PRO A 777 2.83 -35.81 -18.47
N PRO A 778 1.99 -36.40 -19.34
CA PRO A 778 1.70 -37.82 -19.30
C PRO A 778 2.94 -38.65 -19.70
N SER A 779 2.94 -39.95 -19.40
CA SER A 779 4.11 -40.83 -19.61
C SER A 779 4.54 -40.97 -21.08
N ASN A 780 3.65 -40.70 -22.02
CA ASN A 780 3.88 -40.77 -23.47
C ASN A 780 4.20 -39.39 -24.11
N TRP A 781 4.48 -38.36 -23.31
CA TRP A 781 4.82 -37.03 -23.82
C TRP A 781 6.28 -36.95 -24.26
N GLU A 782 6.51 -36.65 -25.53
CA GLU A 782 7.85 -36.65 -26.15
C GLU A 782 8.44 -35.24 -26.32
N LEU A 783 7.69 -34.19 -25.98
CA LEU A 783 8.13 -32.79 -26.07
C LEU A 783 8.68 -32.30 -24.72
N GLY A 784 8.74 -30.97 -24.55
CA GLY A 784 9.37 -30.36 -23.40
C GLY A 784 8.64 -30.59 -22.08
N SER A 785 9.41 -30.75 -21.00
CA SER A 785 8.91 -30.98 -19.64
C SER A 785 9.56 -29.99 -18.65
N GLY A 786 8.78 -29.53 -17.67
CA GLY A 786 9.24 -28.61 -16.62
C GLY A 786 9.11 -27.13 -16.96
N TYR A 787 10.05 -26.31 -16.49
CA TYR A 787 10.07 -24.86 -16.71
C TYR A 787 10.75 -24.49 -18.03
N VAL A 788 10.40 -23.31 -18.58
CA VAL A 788 11.08 -22.74 -19.75
C VAL A 788 12.46 -22.22 -19.34
N THR A 789 13.50 -23.01 -19.59
CA THR A 789 14.89 -22.68 -19.26
C THR A 789 15.58 -21.93 -20.41
N GLU A 790 16.76 -21.36 -20.14
CA GLU A 790 17.62 -20.77 -21.17
C GLU A 790 17.92 -21.76 -22.32
N GLU A 791 18.17 -23.03 -22.00
CA GLU A 791 18.45 -24.07 -23.00
C GLU A 791 17.26 -24.28 -23.95
N VAL A 792 16.04 -24.34 -23.39
CA VAL A 792 14.81 -24.46 -24.19
C VAL A 792 14.62 -23.24 -25.09
N ILE A 793 14.86 -22.03 -24.55
CA ILE A 793 14.76 -20.80 -25.34
C ILE A 793 15.79 -20.81 -26.47
N ARG A 794 17.05 -21.17 -26.21
CA ARG A 794 18.11 -21.23 -27.24
C ARG A 794 17.80 -22.22 -28.37
N LYS A 795 17.05 -23.28 -28.08
CA LYS A 795 16.69 -24.32 -29.05
C LYS A 795 15.59 -23.87 -30.02
N ASP A 796 14.65 -23.06 -29.54
CA ASP A 796 13.40 -22.78 -30.26
C ASP A 796 13.20 -21.29 -30.61
N ILE A 797 13.98 -20.38 -30.03
CA ILE A 797 14.02 -18.96 -30.35
C ILE A 797 15.44 -18.59 -30.81
N SER A 798 15.57 -18.03 -32.02
CA SER A 798 16.85 -17.55 -32.54
C SER A 798 17.46 -16.48 -31.62
N PRO A 799 18.79 -16.33 -31.55
CA PRO A 799 19.42 -15.24 -30.82
C PRO A 799 18.93 -13.86 -31.27
N SER A 800 19.18 -12.83 -30.45
CA SER A 800 18.79 -11.46 -30.80
C SER A 800 19.47 -10.99 -32.09
N SER A 801 18.71 -10.25 -32.89
CA SER A 801 19.18 -9.51 -34.06
C SER A 801 18.34 -8.24 -34.20
N PRO A 802 18.80 -7.20 -34.93
CA PRO A 802 18.04 -5.96 -35.12
C PRO A 802 16.66 -6.14 -35.75
N SER A 803 16.36 -7.32 -36.31
CA SER A 803 15.07 -7.66 -36.92
C SER A 803 14.33 -8.80 -36.18
N HIS A 804 14.67 -9.06 -34.92
CA HIS A 804 14.05 -10.12 -34.12
C HIS A 804 13.50 -9.54 -32.81
N ILE A 805 12.20 -9.73 -32.58
CA ILE A 805 11.54 -9.37 -31.31
C ILE A 805 11.01 -10.62 -30.61
N VAL A 806 10.80 -10.51 -29.30
CA VAL A 806 10.17 -11.56 -28.50
C VAL A 806 8.92 -11.03 -27.82
N LEU A 807 7.81 -11.70 -28.07
CA LEU A 807 6.53 -11.47 -27.41
C LEU A 807 6.38 -12.42 -26.21
N LEU A 808 6.02 -11.87 -25.06
CA LEU A 808 5.95 -12.63 -23.82
C LEU A 808 4.62 -12.37 -23.09
N CYS A 809 3.87 -13.43 -22.79
CA CYS A 809 2.62 -13.32 -22.03
C CYS A 809 2.31 -14.58 -21.21
N GLY A 810 1.99 -14.43 -19.94
CA GLY A 810 1.65 -15.55 -19.06
C GLY A 810 1.76 -15.17 -17.58
N PRO A 811 1.71 -16.15 -16.66
CA PRO A 811 1.78 -15.90 -15.23
C PRO A 811 3.09 -15.22 -14.81
N THR A 812 3.05 -14.29 -13.85
CA THR A 812 4.22 -13.54 -13.36
C THR A 812 5.45 -14.42 -13.06
N PRO A 813 5.34 -15.58 -12.39
CA PRO A 813 6.52 -16.44 -12.16
C PRO A 813 7.18 -16.94 -13.44
N MET A 814 6.41 -17.17 -14.50
CA MET A 814 6.95 -17.53 -15.81
C MET A 814 7.68 -16.33 -16.42
N LEU A 815 7.05 -15.15 -16.43
CA LEU A 815 7.63 -13.92 -16.96
C LEU A 815 8.97 -13.58 -16.30
N ASP A 816 9.01 -13.62 -14.96
CA ASP A 816 10.19 -13.32 -14.16
C ASP A 816 11.35 -14.30 -14.41
N SER A 817 11.03 -15.54 -14.80
CA SER A 817 12.03 -16.55 -15.15
C SER A 817 12.52 -16.45 -16.60
N CYS A 818 11.64 -16.08 -17.54
CA CYS A 818 11.96 -16.06 -18.97
C CYS A 818 12.75 -14.81 -19.37
N VAL A 819 12.49 -13.65 -18.77
CA VAL A 819 13.16 -12.39 -19.12
C VAL A 819 14.68 -12.47 -18.93
N PRO A 820 15.22 -12.89 -17.77
CA PRO A 820 16.67 -13.00 -17.59
C PRO A 820 17.30 -14.00 -18.56
N ASN A 821 16.56 -15.04 -18.95
CA ASN A 821 17.06 -16.03 -19.91
C ASN A 821 17.07 -15.48 -21.35
N LEU A 822 16.11 -14.62 -21.71
CA LEU A 822 16.11 -13.88 -22.98
C LEU A 822 17.26 -12.86 -23.06
N GLU A 823 17.55 -12.17 -21.96
CA GLU A 823 18.67 -11.24 -21.85
C GLU A 823 20.02 -11.94 -22.06
N LYS A 824 20.20 -13.13 -21.49
CA LYS A 824 21.41 -13.96 -21.69
C LYS A 824 21.62 -14.42 -23.14
N ILE A 825 20.59 -14.39 -23.97
CA ILE A 825 20.68 -14.72 -25.39
C ILE A 825 20.71 -13.48 -26.30
N GLY A 826 20.88 -12.30 -25.69
CA GLY A 826 21.18 -11.05 -26.37
C GLY A 826 19.99 -10.12 -26.57
N PHE A 827 18.78 -10.47 -26.12
CA PHE A 827 17.63 -9.57 -26.25
C PHE A 827 17.70 -8.43 -25.23
N SER A 828 17.45 -7.22 -25.70
CA SER A 828 17.37 -6.01 -24.87
C SER A 828 15.91 -5.66 -24.52
N GLY A 829 15.72 -4.75 -23.56
CA GLY A 829 14.39 -4.43 -23.03
C GLY A 829 13.37 -3.91 -24.06
N ASP A 830 13.81 -3.29 -25.17
CA ASP A 830 12.91 -2.84 -26.25
C ASP A 830 12.62 -3.91 -27.31
N GLU A 831 13.33 -5.05 -27.26
CA GLU A 831 13.11 -6.23 -28.11
C GLU A 831 12.23 -7.27 -27.41
N ILE A 832 12.08 -7.20 -26.08
CA ILE A 832 11.21 -8.06 -25.27
C ILE A 832 9.90 -7.31 -24.95
N ILE A 833 8.84 -7.65 -25.67
CA ILE A 833 7.52 -7.02 -25.57
C ILE A 833 6.62 -7.87 -24.68
N ARG A 834 6.13 -7.28 -23.60
CA ARG A 834 5.26 -7.95 -22.62
C ARG A 834 3.82 -7.50 -22.79
N PHE A 835 2.89 -8.46 -22.84
CA PHE A 835 1.44 -8.22 -22.89
C PHE A 835 0.81 -8.29 -21.51
#